data_AF-A0AAD8AZS2-F1
#
_entry.id   AF-A0AAD8AZS2-F1
#
_cell.length_a   1.000
_cell.length_b   1.000
_cell.length_c   1.000
_cell.angle_alpha   90.00
_cell.angle_beta   90.00
_cell.angle_gamma   90.00
#
_symmetry.space_group_name_H-M   'P 1'
#
loop_
_entity.id
_entity.type
_entity.pdbx_description
1 polymer ?
#
loop_
_entity_poly.entity_id
_entity_poly.type
_entity_poly.pdbx_seq_one_letter_code
_entity_poly.pdbx_strand_id
1 'polypeptide(L)'
;MRLMPRLLWLLFGMSVVTMLFIARCGISMDSQQHSNPHMSAPGTPGEKALREVMRRKEVEHVRDRSVLQEKIKSLESQLEQVQNEVKNLTAGLQQSNNPNLQYRDQGSNQNQANMQDVYVKPSLNPNGHANNIRFPIDGLNPVPFHRSHEMARDPEILIRQQQNFGARYFPERYEFNQGARPADDDRGHYQMLANREENMGLIDRHALGVEDSNNNKGEVRGQAGSNLAESDNVKLMDNAHIKNGYNFQGQEVGEGHLGAVNISGAFDYLKYFQERLNLAEILRGQSYKTEYELIPFNRFVFNRIYMVEPGLGKRVVEKPIGSKKRDLHEILYHAMESLNKDRSGNHFTYDDFVEGIYRTDPATGSQYELYFANRDEPSRQHSYVKITVVRPFAPPQTVQQHLVNTGPEWINLILPLSKRVDTFRVFMEQFVRVCIKHDKRIYLTVVYFGFEGLTDVKNIMSQVAKANKFKHMKLVTLNDTFARGRGLQIGALNWKGGGDVLLFFCDVDIVFTQNFLERCRLNSERGQRVYYPIVFSLYNPKIVYSLQDVPMPSFLDQLVLSKDTGFWRDFGYGMTCMYRSDFLKIKGFDEEITGWGGEDVFLYQKFVRSDYFVVRATDPAIFHLWHEKVCDPKLSSEQYRSCIRSKALNEASHSQLGLLAFKDEIDIHRGVVEGNRMLNNEANNVHNGRPNGS
;
A
#
# COMPACT_ATOMS: atom_id res chain seq x y z
N MET A 1 44.87 -44.69 -29.37
CA MET A 1 43.45 -44.28 -29.46
C MET A 1 42.47 -45.45 -29.27
N ARG A 2 42.50 -46.20 -28.15
CA ARG A 2 41.46 -47.22 -27.83
C ARG A 2 41.08 -47.32 -26.34
N LEU A 3 41.55 -46.41 -25.48
CA LEU A 3 41.20 -46.40 -24.04
C LEU A 3 39.98 -45.52 -23.71
N MET A 4 39.81 -44.38 -24.41
CA MET A 4 38.72 -43.43 -24.13
C MET A 4 37.30 -44.01 -24.30
N PRO A 5 37.00 -44.83 -25.34
CA PRO A 5 35.67 -45.42 -25.45
C PRO A 5 35.37 -46.41 -24.32
N ARG A 6 36.38 -47.16 -23.86
CA ARG A 6 36.21 -48.15 -22.77
C ARG A 6 35.97 -47.49 -21.42
N LEU A 7 36.61 -46.34 -21.17
CA LEU A 7 36.40 -45.56 -19.96
C LEU A 7 35.00 -44.94 -19.92
N LEU A 8 34.51 -44.45 -21.06
CA LEU A 8 33.14 -43.93 -21.20
C LEU A 8 32.08 -45.03 -20.99
N TRP A 9 32.29 -46.22 -21.53
CA TRP A 9 31.41 -47.37 -21.28
C TRP A 9 31.42 -47.83 -19.82
N LEU A 10 32.57 -47.76 -19.15
CA LEU A 10 32.69 -48.06 -17.71
C LEU A 10 31.96 -47.01 -16.86
N LEU A 11 32.12 -45.72 -17.16
CA LEU A 11 31.45 -44.64 -16.43
C LEU A 11 29.94 -44.67 -16.64
N PHE A 12 29.48 -44.96 -17.86
CA PHE A 12 28.06 -45.13 -18.14
C PHE A 12 27.50 -46.39 -17.45
N GLY A 13 28.23 -47.50 -17.47
CA GLY A 13 27.86 -48.72 -16.74
C GLY A 13 27.75 -48.48 -15.23
N MET A 14 28.70 -47.78 -14.63
CA MET A 14 28.67 -47.43 -13.20
C MET A 14 27.49 -46.50 -12.86
N SER A 15 27.15 -45.57 -13.74
CA SER A 15 26.00 -44.67 -13.57
C SER A 15 24.65 -45.41 -13.65
N VAL A 16 24.52 -46.37 -14.57
CA VAL A 16 23.30 -47.19 -14.69
C VAL A 16 23.16 -48.13 -13.48
N VAL A 17 24.27 -48.72 -13.01
CA VAL A 17 24.25 -49.57 -11.81
C VAL A 17 23.91 -48.77 -10.56
N THR A 18 24.40 -47.53 -10.42
CA THR A 18 24.01 -46.66 -9.29
C THR A 18 22.55 -46.22 -9.38
N MET A 19 22.03 -45.89 -10.56
CA MET A 19 20.59 -45.61 -10.71
C MET A 19 19.71 -46.82 -10.41
N LEU A 20 20.12 -48.03 -10.83
CA LEU A 20 19.40 -49.26 -10.49
C LEU A 20 19.50 -49.59 -8.99
N PHE A 21 20.63 -49.30 -8.35
CA PHE A 21 20.78 -49.46 -6.90
C PHE A 21 19.90 -48.46 -6.13
N ILE A 22 19.85 -47.19 -6.56
CA ILE A 22 18.97 -46.18 -5.96
C ILE A 22 17.49 -46.53 -6.20
N ALA A 23 17.13 -47.03 -7.39
CA ALA A 23 15.75 -47.48 -7.66
C ALA A 23 15.37 -48.72 -6.83
N ARG A 24 16.31 -49.64 -6.56
CA ARG A 24 16.04 -50.87 -5.81
C ARG A 24 16.12 -50.69 -4.29
N CYS A 25 16.95 -49.77 -3.80
CA CYS A 25 17.04 -49.43 -2.37
C CYS A 25 16.04 -48.33 -1.96
N GLY A 26 15.75 -47.38 -2.84
CA GLY A 26 14.80 -46.29 -2.60
C GLY A 26 13.33 -46.72 -2.52
N ILE A 27 12.99 -47.91 -3.03
CA ILE A 27 11.64 -48.51 -2.93
C ILE A 27 11.50 -49.40 -1.69
N SER A 28 12.59 -49.67 -0.95
CA SER A 28 12.58 -50.59 0.21
C SER A 28 12.75 -49.91 1.58
N MET A 29 12.68 -48.57 1.67
CA MET A 29 12.70 -47.87 2.97
C MET A 29 11.31 -47.70 3.60
N ASP A 30 10.22 -47.84 2.84
CA ASP A 30 8.85 -47.75 3.37
C ASP A 30 8.28 -49.09 3.87
N SER A 31 8.99 -50.21 3.64
CA SER A 31 8.48 -51.56 3.96
C SER A 31 9.05 -52.19 5.24
N GLN A 32 9.95 -51.50 5.97
CA GLN A 32 10.51 -52.03 7.24
C GLN A 32 10.22 -51.19 8.50
N GLN A 33 9.40 -50.15 8.44
CA GLN A 33 9.03 -49.37 9.63
C GLN A 33 7.75 -49.84 10.34
N HIS A 34 7.20 -51.00 9.94
CA HIS A 34 6.03 -51.63 10.58
C HIS A 34 6.33 -53.05 11.08
N SER A 35 7.33 -53.20 11.95
CA SER A 35 7.41 -54.36 12.86
C SER A 35 8.41 -54.10 13.99
N ASN A 36 8.05 -53.24 14.94
CA ASN A 36 8.62 -53.28 16.29
C ASN A 36 7.70 -52.53 17.27
N PRO A 37 6.92 -53.22 18.12
CA PRO A 37 6.02 -52.58 19.06
C PRO A 37 6.73 -52.32 20.40
N HIS A 38 7.89 -51.65 20.43
CA HIS A 38 8.48 -51.15 21.68
C HIS A 38 9.55 -50.11 21.39
N MET A 39 9.16 -48.85 21.26
CA MET A 39 9.89 -47.65 21.70
C MET A 39 9.20 -46.41 21.11
N SER A 40 8.28 -45.82 21.86
CA SER A 40 7.80 -44.46 21.60
C SER A 40 7.92 -43.67 22.90
N ALA A 41 8.88 -42.74 22.94
CA ALA A 41 8.99 -41.76 24.00
C ALA A 41 7.71 -40.89 24.03
N PRO A 42 7.25 -40.41 25.19
CA PRO A 42 6.05 -39.61 25.27
C PRO A 42 6.32 -38.21 24.69
N GLY A 43 5.82 -37.94 23.48
CA GLY A 43 5.82 -36.61 22.87
C GLY A 43 5.08 -35.59 23.75
N THR A 44 5.51 -34.33 23.68
CA THR A 44 4.97 -33.23 24.48
C THR A 44 3.47 -33.01 24.17
N PRO A 45 2.66 -32.44 25.10
CA PRO A 45 1.23 -32.23 24.87
C PRO A 45 0.88 -31.46 23.59
N GLY A 46 1.74 -30.51 23.17
CA GLY A 46 1.56 -29.74 21.95
C GLY A 46 1.75 -30.55 20.67
N GLU A 47 2.67 -31.52 20.69
CA GLU A 47 2.95 -32.37 19.53
C GLU A 47 1.83 -33.39 19.27
N LYS A 48 1.20 -33.90 20.33
CA LYS A 48 0.01 -34.76 20.24
C LYS A 48 -1.19 -33.98 19.71
N ALA A 49 -1.37 -32.74 20.14
CA ALA A 49 -2.43 -31.87 19.66
C ALA A 49 -2.26 -31.53 18.17
N LEU A 50 -1.04 -31.23 17.73
CA LEU A 50 -0.74 -30.96 16.32
C LEU A 50 -0.99 -32.18 15.43
N ARG A 51 -0.54 -33.38 15.85
CA ARG A 51 -0.80 -34.62 15.09
C ARG A 51 -2.29 -34.93 14.97
N GLU A 52 -3.08 -34.72 16.01
CA GLU A 52 -4.53 -34.93 15.95
C GLU A 52 -5.24 -33.88 15.07
N VAL A 53 -4.79 -32.63 15.06
CA VAL A 53 -5.31 -31.61 14.14
C VAL A 53 -4.98 -31.96 12.68
N MET A 54 -3.75 -32.40 12.40
CA MET A 54 -3.34 -32.82 11.05
C MET A 54 -4.15 -34.04 10.59
N ARG A 55 -4.35 -35.02 11.46
CA ARG A 55 -5.17 -36.21 11.16
C ARG A 55 -6.63 -35.86 10.87
N ARG A 56 -7.21 -34.90 11.61
CA ARG A 56 -8.57 -34.40 11.36
C ARG A 56 -8.68 -33.69 10.02
N LYS A 57 -7.71 -32.82 9.70
CA LYS A 57 -7.67 -32.14 8.39
C LYS A 57 -7.50 -33.11 7.23
N GLU A 58 -6.74 -34.18 7.42
CA GLU A 58 -6.56 -35.19 6.37
C GLU A 58 -7.84 -35.98 6.10
N VAL A 59 -8.57 -36.36 7.15
CA VAL A 59 -9.90 -36.99 7.03
C VAL A 59 -10.92 -36.06 6.37
N GLU A 60 -10.89 -34.76 6.72
CA GLU A 60 -11.74 -33.74 6.10
C GLU A 60 -11.41 -33.57 4.61
N HIS A 61 -10.12 -33.50 4.26
CA HIS A 61 -9.67 -33.41 2.87
C HIS A 61 -10.10 -34.62 2.01
N VAL A 62 -10.04 -35.82 2.58
CA VAL A 62 -10.48 -37.05 1.89
C VAL A 62 -11.99 -37.01 1.66
N ARG A 63 -12.77 -36.51 2.65
CA ARG A 63 -14.21 -36.34 2.53
C ARG A 63 -14.57 -35.33 1.44
N ASP A 64 -13.94 -34.17 1.45
CA ASP A 64 -14.19 -33.12 0.45
C ASP A 64 -13.86 -33.59 -0.96
N ARG A 65 -12.77 -34.36 -1.11
CA ARG A 65 -12.41 -34.95 -2.41
C ARG A 65 -13.50 -35.90 -2.92
N SER A 66 -14.10 -36.70 -2.04
CA SER A 66 -15.19 -37.60 -2.43
C SER A 66 -16.45 -36.85 -2.86
N VAL A 67 -16.83 -35.79 -2.14
CA VAL A 67 -17.99 -34.94 -2.47
C VAL A 67 -17.77 -34.21 -3.79
N LEU A 68 -16.57 -33.69 -4.03
CA LEU A 68 -16.22 -33.03 -5.28
C LEU A 68 -16.23 -33.99 -6.47
N GLN A 69 -15.75 -35.23 -6.30
CA GLN A 69 -15.83 -36.26 -7.34
C GLN A 69 -17.26 -36.63 -7.70
N GLU A 70 -18.16 -36.71 -6.72
CA GLU A 70 -19.58 -37.00 -6.94
C GLU A 70 -20.27 -35.83 -7.66
N LYS A 71 -19.92 -34.59 -7.31
CA LYS A 71 -20.43 -33.39 -7.97
C LYS A 71 -19.95 -33.24 -9.41
N ILE A 72 -18.69 -33.62 -9.69
CA ILE A 72 -18.16 -33.67 -11.05
C ILE A 72 -18.95 -34.67 -11.90
N LYS A 73 -19.19 -35.90 -11.40
CA LYS A 73 -20.00 -36.90 -12.11
C LYS A 73 -21.43 -36.41 -12.38
N SER A 74 -22.04 -35.73 -11.41
CA SER A 74 -23.38 -35.16 -11.56
C SER A 74 -23.42 -34.10 -12.67
N LEU A 75 -22.42 -33.20 -12.71
CA LEU A 75 -22.32 -32.16 -13.74
C LEU A 75 -22.02 -32.74 -15.13
N GLU A 76 -21.20 -33.78 -15.22
CA GLU A 76 -20.93 -34.49 -16.48
C GLU A 76 -22.22 -35.10 -17.05
N SER A 77 -23.04 -35.71 -16.21
CA SER A 77 -24.35 -36.26 -16.62
C SER A 77 -25.33 -35.17 -17.09
N GLN A 78 -25.37 -34.04 -16.39
CA GLN A 78 -26.20 -32.88 -16.81
C GLN A 78 -25.74 -32.31 -18.15
N LEU A 79 -24.42 -32.22 -18.37
CA LEU A 79 -23.85 -31.73 -19.63
C LEU A 79 -24.23 -32.65 -20.80
N GLU A 80 -24.16 -33.96 -20.60
CA GLU A 80 -24.55 -34.95 -21.61
C GLU A 80 -26.05 -34.85 -21.94
N GLN A 81 -26.90 -34.63 -20.94
CA GLN A 81 -28.34 -34.44 -21.15
C GLN A 81 -28.63 -33.19 -21.99
N VAL A 82 -27.99 -32.06 -21.67
CA VAL A 82 -28.14 -30.81 -22.44
C VAL A 82 -27.61 -30.96 -23.86
N GLN A 83 -26.48 -31.66 -24.06
CA GLN A 83 -25.94 -31.91 -25.39
C GLN A 83 -26.89 -32.75 -26.26
N ASN A 84 -27.56 -33.74 -25.66
CA ASN A 84 -28.56 -34.54 -26.36
C ASN A 84 -29.81 -33.73 -26.70
N GLU A 85 -30.23 -32.83 -25.82
CA GLU A 85 -31.37 -31.93 -26.05
C GLU A 85 -31.07 -30.94 -27.19
N VAL A 86 -29.87 -30.35 -27.21
CA VAL A 86 -29.40 -29.49 -28.32
C VAL A 86 -29.33 -30.27 -29.64
N LYS A 87 -28.84 -31.51 -29.63
CA LYS A 87 -28.84 -32.36 -30.84
C LYS A 87 -30.26 -32.60 -31.36
N ASN A 88 -31.21 -32.90 -30.47
CA ASN A 88 -32.61 -33.13 -30.85
C ASN A 88 -33.27 -31.87 -31.42
N LEU A 89 -33.03 -30.70 -30.81
CA LEU A 89 -33.51 -29.41 -31.31
C LEU A 89 -32.89 -29.05 -32.68
N THR A 90 -31.60 -29.35 -32.86
CA THR A 90 -30.89 -29.11 -34.14
C THR A 90 -31.41 -30.03 -35.25
N ALA A 91 -31.72 -31.29 -34.93
CA ALA A 91 -32.34 -32.23 -35.86
C ALA A 91 -33.78 -31.82 -36.22
N GLY A 92 -34.55 -31.28 -35.25
CA GLY A 92 -35.89 -30.74 -35.48
C GLY A 92 -35.90 -29.53 -36.43
N LEU A 93 -34.92 -28.64 -36.30
CA LEU A 93 -34.76 -27.47 -37.19
C LEU A 93 -34.35 -27.84 -38.62
N GLN A 94 -33.69 -28.98 -38.83
CA GLN A 94 -33.37 -29.49 -40.17
C GLN A 94 -34.57 -30.16 -40.87
N GLN A 95 -35.56 -30.64 -40.10
CA GLN A 95 -36.81 -31.19 -40.65
C GLN A 95 -37.88 -30.14 -40.96
N SER A 96 -37.75 -28.90 -40.45
CA SER A 96 -38.71 -27.80 -40.70
C SER A 96 -38.36 -26.91 -41.91
N ASN A 97 -37.26 -27.16 -42.61
CA ASN A 97 -36.90 -26.42 -43.83
C ASN A 97 -37.64 -26.97 -45.05
N ASN A 98 -38.85 -26.46 -45.25
CA ASN A 98 -39.61 -26.59 -46.50
C ASN A 98 -38.96 -25.68 -47.56
N PRO A 99 -38.42 -26.19 -48.68
CA PRO A 99 -37.70 -25.37 -49.65
C PRO A 99 -38.70 -24.80 -50.66
N ASN A 100 -39.23 -23.61 -50.39
CA ASN A 100 -39.91 -22.82 -51.41
C ASN A 100 -39.72 -21.33 -51.12
N LEU A 101 -38.75 -20.72 -51.81
CA LEU A 101 -38.85 -19.42 -52.48
C LEU A 101 -37.48 -19.05 -53.05
N GLN A 102 -37.27 -19.43 -54.31
CA GLN A 102 -36.29 -18.81 -55.22
C GLN A 102 -36.77 -17.40 -55.58
N TYR A 103 -35.85 -16.43 -55.70
CA TYR A 103 -35.87 -15.34 -56.70
C TYR A 103 -34.50 -14.63 -56.58
N ARG A 104 -33.51 -14.93 -57.42
CA ARG A 104 -33.24 -14.48 -58.80
C ARG A 104 -33.09 -12.96 -58.93
N ASP A 105 -31.83 -12.60 -59.05
CA ASP A 105 -31.21 -11.31 -59.32
C ASP A 105 -31.54 -10.81 -60.74
N GLN A 106 -31.91 -9.52 -60.88
CA GLN A 106 -31.80 -8.73 -62.12
C GLN A 106 -32.18 -7.25 -61.89
N GLY A 107 -31.17 -6.37 -61.93
CA GLY A 107 -31.09 -5.23 -62.86
C GLY A 107 -31.97 -3.98 -62.70
N SER A 108 -31.28 -2.84 -62.54
CA SER A 108 -31.52 -1.52 -63.18
C SER A 108 -32.23 -0.38 -62.41
N ASN A 109 -31.46 0.70 -62.18
CA ASN A 109 -31.74 2.12 -62.48
C ASN A 109 -33.10 2.74 -62.09
N GLN A 110 -33.10 3.68 -61.13
CA GLN A 110 -33.28 5.15 -61.35
C GLN A 110 -33.69 5.90 -60.05
N ASN A 111 -32.94 6.97 -59.79
CA ASN A 111 -33.33 8.31 -59.33
C ASN A 111 -34.59 8.56 -58.47
N GLN A 112 -34.30 9.32 -57.40
CA GLN A 112 -34.97 10.55 -56.94
C GLN A 112 -36.22 10.48 -56.05
N ALA A 113 -36.02 11.13 -54.89
CA ALA A 113 -36.84 12.18 -54.29
C ALA A 113 -37.64 11.84 -53.01
N ASN A 114 -37.27 12.61 -51.97
CA ASN A 114 -38.10 13.20 -50.90
C ASN A 114 -38.89 12.28 -49.96
N MET A 115 -39.17 12.60 -48.70
CA MET A 115 -38.71 13.55 -47.67
C MET A 115 -39.65 13.22 -46.48
N GLN A 116 -39.13 13.30 -45.24
CA GLN A 116 -39.80 13.59 -43.94
C GLN A 116 -41.35 13.72 -43.91
N ASP A 117 -42.11 13.32 -42.88
CA ASP A 117 -41.90 13.19 -41.43
C ASP A 117 -43.18 12.58 -40.80
N VAL A 118 -43.14 12.36 -39.48
CA VAL A 118 -44.21 12.60 -38.47
C VAL A 118 -44.54 11.40 -37.55
N TYR A 119 -44.06 11.55 -36.31
CA TYR A 119 -44.50 10.95 -35.04
C TYR A 119 -45.97 11.23 -34.72
N VAL A 120 -46.75 10.26 -34.17
CA VAL A 120 -47.73 10.47 -33.05
C VAL A 120 -48.04 9.13 -32.32
N LYS A 121 -48.14 9.21 -30.97
CA LYS A 121 -48.55 8.23 -29.93
C LYS A 121 -49.97 7.64 -30.08
N PRO A 122 -50.34 6.63 -29.27
CA PRO A 122 -51.73 6.48 -28.81
C PRO A 122 -51.89 6.55 -27.28
N SER A 123 -52.92 7.29 -26.82
CA SER A 123 -53.46 7.29 -25.46
C SER A 123 -54.91 6.80 -25.43
N LEU A 124 -55.25 6.15 -24.32
CA LEU A 124 -56.50 5.52 -23.85
C LEU A 124 -57.80 6.34 -24.03
N ASN A 125 -58.97 5.65 -24.08
CA ASN A 125 -59.93 5.45 -22.96
C ASN A 125 -61.35 5.01 -23.49
N PRO A 126 -62.45 4.95 -22.70
CA PRO A 126 -62.94 3.93 -21.75
C PRO A 126 -64.30 3.28 -22.14
N ASN A 127 -64.68 2.16 -21.51
CA ASN A 127 -66.01 1.91 -20.90
C ASN A 127 -66.26 0.41 -20.60
N GLY A 128 -66.62 0.07 -19.36
CA GLY A 128 -67.30 -1.19 -19.01
C GLY A 128 -66.78 -1.93 -17.76
N HIS A 129 -67.52 -1.83 -16.65
CA HIS A 129 -67.20 -2.38 -15.33
C HIS A 129 -67.46 -3.90 -15.14
N ALA A 130 -66.61 -4.50 -14.31
CA ALA A 130 -66.79 -5.50 -13.25
C ALA A 130 -67.55 -6.84 -13.49
N ASN A 131 -66.86 -7.96 -13.21
CA ASN A 131 -67.33 -8.99 -12.26
C ASN A 131 -66.21 -10.00 -11.87
N ASN A 132 -66.09 -10.22 -10.56
CA ASN A 132 -65.31 -11.29 -9.90
C ASN A 132 -65.98 -12.65 -10.07
N ILE A 133 -65.28 -13.74 -10.45
CA ILE A 133 -65.48 -15.11 -9.95
C ILE A 133 -64.15 -15.91 -10.05
N ARG A 134 -63.74 -16.57 -8.93
CA ARG A 134 -62.61 -17.51 -8.76
C ARG A 134 -62.86 -18.88 -9.40
N PHE A 135 -61.81 -19.69 -9.66
CA PHE A 135 -61.65 -21.12 -9.29
C PHE A 135 -60.26 -21.69 -9.73
N PRO A 136 -59.77 -22.84 -9.22
CA PRO A 136 -58.55 -22.94 -8.39
C PRO A 136 -57.41 -23.77 -9.01
N ILE A 137 -56.18 -23.68 -8.48
CA ILE A 137 -55.24 -24.82 -8.42
C ILE A 137 -54.46 -24.75 -7.11
N ASP A 138 -54.82 -25.66 -6.20
CA ASP A 138 -54.03 -26.10 -5.05
C ASP A 138 -52.86 -27.00 -5.52
N GLY A 139 -51.77 -26.95 -4.76
CA GLY A 139 -50.76 -28.00 -4.75
C GLY A 139 -49.36 -27.56 -5.19
N LEU A 140 -48.66 -26.84 -4.31
CA LEU A 140 -47.23 -27.03 -3.98
C LEU A 140 -46.86 -25.99 -2.90
N ASN A 141 -46.71 -26.45 -1.66
CA ASN A 141 -46.28 -25.63 -0.53
C ASN A 141 -44.88 -25.04 -0.77
N PRO A 142 -44.68 -23.71 -0.71
CA PRO A 142 -43.37 -23.11 -0.57
C PRO A 142 -42.95 -23.13 0.91
N VAL A 143 -41.89 -23.88 1.22
CA VAL A 143 -41.16 -23.80 2.50
C VAL A 143 -40.36 -22.47 2.52
N PRO A 144 -40.26 -21.75 3.65
CA PRO A 144 -39.83 -20.36 3.67
C PRO A 144 -38.35 -20.17 3.31
N PHE A 145 -38.06 -19.25 2.38
CA PHE A 145 -36.72 -18.72 2.16
C PHE A 145 -36.32 -17.85 3.35
N HIS A 146 -35.69 -18.47 4.35
CA HIS A 146 -34.93 -17.74 5.36
C HIS A 146 -33.62 -17.23 4.75
N ARG A 147 -33.59 -15.92 4.55
CA ARG A 147 -32.46 -15.00 4.54
C ARG A 147 -31.17 -15.58 5.18
N SER A 148 -30.19 -15.96 4.36
CA SER A 148 -28.79 -16.18 4.80
C SER A 148 -27.89 -15.06 4.25
N HIS A 149 -27.89 -13.94 4.95
CA HIS A 149 -26.82 -12.93 4.91
C HIS A 149 -25.59 -13.52 5.62
N GLU A 150 -24.81 -14.38 4.97
CA GLU A 150 -23.59 -14.92 5.61
C GLU A 150 -22.46 -15.38 4.65
N MET A 151 -22.50 -15.01 3.37
CA MET A 151 -21.49 -15.46 2.38
C MET A 151 -20.47 -14.38 1.93
N ALA A 152 -20.28 -13.30 2.69
CA ALA A 152 -19.30 -12.25 2.38
C ALA A 152 -18.21 -12.09 3.46
N ARG A 153 -17.91 -13.15 4.23
CA ARG A 153 -16.93 -13.11 5.35
C ARG A 153 -15.97 -14.30 5.36
N ASP A 154 -15.53 -14.78 4.20
CA ASP A 154 -14.52 -15.84 4.12
C ASP A 154 -13.22 -15.37 3.40
N PRO A 155 -12.12 -15.14 4.14
CA PRO A 155 -10.81 -14.80 3.59
C PRO A 155 -10.12 -15.93 2.80
N GLU A 156 -10.60 -17.18 2.83
CA GLU A 156 -9.99 -18.26 2.03
C GLU A 156 -10.19 -18.09 0.52
N ILE A 157 -11.25 -17.37 0.10
CA ILE A 157 -11.50 -17.08 -1.32
C ILE A 157 -10.42 -16.13 -1.89
N LEU A 158 -9.86 -15.25 -1.05
CA LEU A 158 -8.80 -14.31 -1.46
C LEU A 158 -7.47 -15.03 -1.74
N ILE A 159 -7.17 -16.10 -0.99
CA ILE A 159 -5.96 -16.93 -1.21
C ILE A 159 -6.12 -17.77 -2.49
N ARG A 160 -7.32 -18.29 -2.78
CA ARG A 160 -7.58 -19.01 -4.04
C ARG A 160 -7.61 -18.10 -5.28
N GLN A 161 -8.02 -16.83 -5.15
CA GLN A 161 -7.93 -15.87 -6.25
C GLN A 161 -6.49 -15.38 -6.51
N GLN A 162 -5.66 -15.24 -5.47
CA GLN A 162 -4.25 -14.86 -5.64
C GLN A 162 -3.37 -15.94 -6.28
N GLN A 163 -3.72 -17.23 -6.16
CA GLN A 163 -2.93 -18.33 -6.74
C GLN A 163 -3.25 -18.64 -8.21
N ASN A 164 -4.43 -18.27 -8.72
CA ASN A 164 -4.89 -18.71 -10.05
C ASN A 164 -4.62 -17.72 -11.21
N PHE A 165 -4.16 -16.50 -10.95
CA PHE A 165 -3.87 -15.52 -12.02
C PHE A 165 -2.40 -15.50 -12.48
N GLY A 166 -1.53 -16.34 -11.91
CA GLY A 166 -0.11 -16.41 -12.26
C GLY A 166 0.28 -17.45 -13.33
N ALA A 167 -0.68 -18.23 -13.86
CA ALA A 167 -0.38 -19.29 -14.80
C ALA A 167 -1.37 -19.30 -15.97
N ARG A 168 -1.08 -18.51 -17.01
CA ARG A 168 -1.35 -18.83 -18.43
C ARG A 168 -0.93 -17.64 -19.33
N TYR A 169 -0.25 -18.00 -20.42
CA TYR A 169 0.20 -17.19 -21.58
C TYR A 169 1.53 -16.41 -21.43
N PHE A 170 2.64 -17.02 -21.89
CA PHE A 170 3.33 -16.73 -23.17
C PHE A 170 4.48 -17.74 -23.38
N PRO A 171 4.69 -18.31 -24.58
CA PRO A 171 5.85 -19.14 -24.89
C PRO A 171 6.89 -18.32 -25.64
N GLU A 172 8.08 -18.10 -25.07
CA GLU A 172 9.23 -17.65 -25.85
C GLU A 172 10.52 -18.33 -25.38
N ARG A 173 11.19 -18.95 -26.35
CA ARG A 173 12.44 -19.70 -26.20
C ARG A 173 13.56 -18.74 -25.83
N TYR A 174 14.35 -19.07 -24.82
CA TYR A 174 15.68 -18.50 -24.62
C TYR A 174 16.73 -19.60 -24.66
N GLU A 175 17.64 -19.45 -25.61
CA GLU A 175 18.85 -20.26 -25.76
C GLU A 175 19.79 -20.06 -24.57
N PHE A 176 20.32 -21.17 -24.08
CA PHE A 176 21.37 -21.22 -23.07
C PHE A 176 22.68 -20.68 -23.66
N ASN A 177 23.18 -19.58 -23.13
CA ASN A 177 24.62 -19.29 -23.19
C ASN A 177 25.22 -19.40 -21.79
N GLN A 178 26.04 -20.44 -21.63
CA GLN A 178 26.85 -20.72 -20.46
C GLN A 178 28.05 -19.77 -20.45
N GLY A 179 28.32 -19.15 -19.30
CA GLY A 179 29.64 -18.57 -19.03
C GLY A 179 29.64 -17.29 -18.20
N ALA A 180 29.57 -17.41 -16.88
CA ALA A 180 30.36 -16.60 -15.94
C ALA A 180 30.22 -17.15 -14.51
N ARG A 181 31.36 -17.38 -13.86
CA ARG A 181 31.51 -17.92 -12.50
C ARG A 181 31.06 -16.93 -11.41
N PRO A 182 30.74 -17.41 -10.19
CA PRO A 182 30.32 -16.57 -9.08
C PRO A 182 31.52 -15.82 -8.49
N ALA A 183 31.34 -14.54 -8.18
CA ALA A 183 32.23 -13.80 -7.29
C ALA A 183 31.61 -13.83 -5.89
N ASP A 184 32.34 -14.49 -4.98
CA ASP A 184 32.08 -14.59 -3.57
C ASP A 184 32.20 -13.24 -2.85
N ASP A 185 31.44 -13.18 -1.75
CA ASP A 185 31.72 -12.56 -0.45
C ASP A 185 32.37 -11.17 -0.38
N ASP A 186 31.51 -10.17 -0.14
CA ASP A 186 31.82 -9.03 0.73
C ASP A 186 30.48 -8.36 1.12
N ARG A 187 29.70 -9.04 1.98
CA ARG A 187 28.44 -8.52 2.53
C ARG A 187 28.46 -8.56 4.04
N GLY A 188 29.00 -7.51 4.64
CA GLY A 188 28.93 -7.32 6.09
C GLY A 188 29.09 -5.89 6.58
N HIS A 189 29.92 -5.07 5.93
CA HIS A 189 30.31 -3.77 6.52
C HIS A 189 29.92 -2.51 5.73
N TYR A 190 29.60 -2.61 4.43
CA TYR A 190 29.37 -1.42 3.60
C TYR A 190 27.90 -0.98 3.47
N GLN A 191 26.93 -1.76 3.97
CA GLN A 191 25.51 -1.40 3.91
C GLN A 191 25.07 -0.47 5.06
N MET A 192 25.81 -0.44 6.19
CA MET A 192 25.48 0.44 7.33
C MET A 192 25.96 1.88 7.13
N LEU A 193 27.04 2.12 6.37
CA LEU A 193 27.59 3.46 6.17
C LEU A 193 26.83 4.27 5.10
N ALA A 194 26.31 3.61 4.06
CA ALA A 194 25.52 4.28 3.01
C ALA A 194 24.13 4.74 3.49
N ASN A 195 23.57 4.13 4.54
CA ASN A 195 22.35 4.61 5.21
C ASN A 195 22.63 5.67 6.28
N ARG A 196 23.90 5.84 6.66
CA ARG A 196 24.35 6.81 7.70
C ARG A 196 24.48 8.23 7.14
N GLU A 197 24.81 8.37 5.86
CA GLU A 197 24.99 9.70 5.23
C GLU A 197 23.68 10.44 4.97
N GLU A 198 22.55 9.74 4.79
CA GLU A 198 21.24 10.40 4.58
C GLU A 198 20.43 10.62 5.87
N ASN A 199 20.71 9.89 6.97
CA ASN A 199 20.09 10.16 8.28
C ASN A 199 20.83 11.24 9.10
N MET A 200 21.98 11.74 8.62
CA MET A 200 22.80 12.79 9.27
C MET A 200 23.03 14.04 8.40
N GLY A 201 22.56 14.07 7.15
CA GLY A 201 22.75 15.20 6.24
C GLY A 201 21.65 16.25 6.35
N LEU A 202 21.65 17.08 7.42
CA LEU A 202 20.99 18.40 7.48
C LEU A 202 21.40 19.15 8.77
N ILE A 203 22.67 19.52 8.88
CA ILE A 203 23.16 20.61 9.73
C ILE A 203 24.10 21.50 8.90
N ASP A 204 23.78 22.80 8.90
CA ASP A 204 24.54 23.99 8.51
C ASP A 204 25.43 23.99 7.26
N ARG A 205 24.96 24.71 6.24
CA ARG A 205 25.83 25.60 5.47
C ARG A 205 25.83 26.97 6.13
N HIS A 206 26.74 27.21 7.07
CA HIS A 206 27.38 28.52 7.33
C HIS A 206 28.44 28.35 8.42
N ALA A 207 29.63 27.93 8.01
CA ALA A 207 30.85 28.07 8.82
C ALA A 207 32.06 28.15 7.89
N LEU A 208 32.21 29.28 7.22
CA LEU A 208 33.51 29.79 6.82
C LEU A 208 33.57 31.23 7.28
N GLY A 209 34.36 31.43 8.33
CA GLY A 209 34.69 32.76 8.83
C GLY A 209 35.57 33.49 7.82
N VAL A 210 35.22 34.74 7.60
CA VAL A 210 36.18 35.80 7.27
C VAL A 210 35.87 36.91 8.26
N GLU A 211 36.82 37.14 9.17
CA GLU A 211 36.89 38.36 9.97
C GLU A 211 37.06 39.53 9.00
N ASP A 212 36.26 40.58 9.14
CA ASP A 212 36.84 41.92 9.27
C ASP A 212 35.87 42.97 9.82
N SER A 213 36.44 43.71 10.77
CA SER A 213 36.07 44.98 11.41
C SER A 213 35.13 45.97 10.67
N ASN A 214 34.11 46.49 11.37
CA ASN A 214 34.11 47.89 11.86
C ASN A 214 32.76 48.38 12.42
N ASN A 215 32.89 49.13 13.52
CA ASN A 215 31.96 50.10 14.11
C ASN A 215 31.02 50.83 13.13
N ASN A 216 29.73 50.96 13.47
CA ASN A 216 29.23 52.26 13.93
C ASN A 216 27.81 52.23 14.51
N LYS A 217 27.62 53.16 15.45
CA LYS A 217 26.41 53.48 16.23
C LYS A 217 25.36 54.26 15.43
N GLY A 218 24.12 54.24 15.94
CA GLY A 218 23.01 55.16 15.62
C GLY A 218 21.71 54.36 15.46
N GLU A 219 20.90 54.13 16.49
CA GLU A 219 20.00 55.08 17.15
C GLU A 219 19.21 55.94 16.14
N VAL A 220 17.89 55.72 16.05
CA VAL A 220 16.83 56.77 16.11
C VAL A 220 15.44 56.10 16.11
N ARG A 221 14.60 56.64 17.01
CA ARG A 221 13.18 56.39 17.26
C ARG A 221 12.25 57.00 16.19
N GLY A 222 11.00 56.51 16.15
CA GLY A 222 9.80 57.23 15.68
C GLY A 222 8.71 56.23 15.29
N GLN A 223 7.86 55.74 16.18
CA GLN A 223 6.61 56.34 16.73
C GLN A 223 5.61 56.90 15.69
N ALA A 224 4.46 56.20 15.64
CA ALA A 224 3.08 56.71 15.79
C ALA A 224 2.21 56.99 14.55
N GLY A 225 0.95 56.50 14.69
CA GLY A 225 -0.29 57.07 14.12
C GLY A 225 -0.83 56.29 12.91
N SER A 226 -1.80 55.37 13.01
CA SER A 226 -3.22 55.43 13.43
C SER A 226 -4.16 56.12 12.44
N ASN A 227 -5.31 55.44 12.22
CA ASN A 227 -6.59 55.91 11.66
C ASN A 227 -6.71 55.93 10.13
N LEU A 228 -7.86 55.75 9.48
CA LEU A 228 -9.19 55.17 9.76
C LEU A 228 -9.89 55.18 8.38
N ALA A 229 -10.89 54.30 8.20
CA ALA A 229 -12.16 54.53 7.49
C ALA A 229 -12.48 53.61 6.30
N GLU A 230 -13.63 52.96 6.47
CA GLU A 230 -14.48 52.26 5.51
C GLU A 230 -15.00 53.17 4.38
N SER A 231 -15.27 52.60 3.22
CA SER A 231 -16.60 52.71 2.56
C SER A 231 -16.69 51.81 1.32
N ASP A 232 -17.66 50.88 1.40
CA ASP A 232 -18.75 50.61 0.46
C ASP A 232 -18.55 50.25 -1.04
N ASN A 233 -19.10 49.06 -1.33
CA ASN A 233 -20.05 48.72 -2.40
C ASN A 233 -19.65 48.83 -3.88
N VAL A 234 -19.49 47.66 -4.52
CA VAL A 234 -20.05 47.40 -5.87
C VAL A 234 -20.60 45.97 -5.94
N LYS A 235 -21.88 45.85 -6.32
CA LYS A 235 -22.59 44.61 -6.67
C LYS A 235 -22.29 44.20 -8.12
N LEU A 236 -22.47 42.89 -8.38
CA LEU A 236 -22.79 42.20 -9.65
C LEU A 236 -21.67 42.06 -10.70
N MET A 237 -21.23 40.82 -10.96
CA MET A 237 -21.72 40.06 -12.12
C MET A 237 -21.23 38.59 -12.11
N ASP A 238 -22.18 37.71 -12.40
CA ASP A 238 -22.03 36.29 -12.71
C ASP A 238 -21.32 36.05 -14.05
N ASN A 239 -20.76 34.83 -14.17
CA ASN A 239 -20.49 34.08 -15.40
C ASN A 239 -19.49 34.66 -16.42
N ALA A 240 -18.25 34.17 -16.35
CA ALA A 240 -17.37 34.11 -17.52
C ALA A 240 -16.92 32.66 -17.76
N HIS A 241 -17.64 31.97 -18.64
CA HIS A 241 -17.12 30.82 -19.37
C HIS A 241 -15.92 31.25 -20.20
N ILE A 242 -14.72 30.79 -19.83
CA ILE A 242 -13.53 30.94 -20.66
C ILE A 242 -13.63 29.91 -21.80
N LYS A 243 -14.04 30.38 -22.98
CA LYS A 243 -13.83 29.68 -24.25
C LYS A 243 -12.38 29.86 -24.67
N ASN A 244 -11.57 28.81 -24.56
CA ASN A 244 -10.27 28.76 -25.25
C ASN A 244 -10.51 28.46 -26.74
N GLY A 245 -10.43 29.50 -27.57
CA GLY A 245 -10.32 29.36 -29.02
C GLY A 245 -8.86 29.18 -29.42
N TYR A 246 -8.53 28.06 -30.05
CA TYR A 246 -7.25 27.88 -30.74
C TYR A 246 -7.36 28.47 -32.15
N ASN A 247 -6.58 29.50 -32.45
CA ASN A 247 -6.39 30.05 -33.80
C ASN A 247 -5.09 29.48 -34.36
N PHE A 248 -5.18 28.70 -35.44
CA PHE A 248 -4.02 28.20 -36.20
C PHE A 248 -3.85 29.10 -37.43
N GLN A 249 -2.80 29.90 -37.50
CA GLN A 249 -2.38 30.56 -38.74
C GLN A 249 -1.51 29.58 -39.53
N GLY A 250 -2.05 29.09 -40.66
CA GLY A 250 -1.33 28.24 -41.60
C GLY A 250 -0.50 29.07 -42.57
N GLN A 251 0.78 28.73 -42.69
CA GLN A 251 1.69 29.18 -43.74
C GLN A 251 1.68 28.13 -44.86
N GLU A 252 1.35 28.55 -46.08
CA GLU A 252 1.24 27.69 -47.26
C GLU A 252 2.57 27.04 -47.64
N VAL A 253 2.61 25.70 -47.71
CA VAL A 253 3.62 24.94 -48.45
C VAL A 253 2.97 23.71 -49.09
N GLY A 254 3.01 23.67 -50.42
CA GLY A 254 3.20 22.49 -51.27
C GLY A 254 2.20 21.33 -51.20
N GLU A 255 1.42 21.17 -52.28
CA GLU A 255 0.58 20.01 -52.56
C GLU A 255 1.36 18.68 -52.48
N GLY A 256 0.97 17.86 -51.50
CA GLY A 256 1.33 16.45 -51.41
C GLY A 256 0.14 15.69 -50.84
N HIS A 257 -0.42 14.76 -51.62
CA HIS A 257 -1.51 13.87 -51.25
C HIS A 257 -1.21 13.12 -49.94
N LEU A 258 -1.74 13.60 -48.83
CA LEU A 258 -1.87 12.86 -47.58
C LEU A 258 -3.36 12.77 -47.27
N GLY A 259 -3.87 11.54 -47.25
CA GLY A 259 -5.28 11.25 -47.02
C GLY A 259 -5.79 11.96 -45.77
N ALA A 260 -6.97 12.57 -45.90
CA ALA A 260 -7.66 13.25 -44.82
C ALA A 260 -7.76 12.31 -43.61
N VAL A 261 -6.94 12.55 -42.58
CA VAL A 261 -7.08 11.88 -41.29
C VAL A 261 -8.45 12.26 -40.75
N ASN A 262 -9.27 11.25 -40.45
CA ASN A 262 -10.64 11.43 -40.03
C ASN A 262 -10.73 12.21 -38.70
N ILE A 263 -10.93 13.53 -38.79
CA ILE A 263 -10.94 14.49 -37.67
C ILE A 263 -12.05 14.14 -36.65
N SER A 264 -13.12 13.46 -37.08
CA SER A 264 -14.22 13.04 -36.21
C SER A 264 -13.77 12.05 -35.11
N GLY A 265 -12.92 11.08 -35.45
CA GLY A 265 -12.41 10.10 -34.49
C GLY A 265 -11.52 10.73 -33.42
N ALA A 266 -10.65 11.67 -33.80
CA ALA A 266 -9.76 12.35 -32.86
C ALA A 266 -10.53 13.20 -31.83
N PHE A 267 -11.64 13.81 -32.24
CA PHE A 267 -12.51 14.59 -31.36
C PHE A 267 -13.25 13.69 -30.36
N ASP A 268 -13.71 12.52 -30.79
CA ASP A 268 -14.35 11.52 -29.93
C ASP A 268 -13.37 10.92 -28.91
N TYR A 269 -12.11 10.69 -29.30
CA TYR A 269 -11.07 10.24 -28.36
C TYR A 269 -10.72 11.30 -27.32
N LEU A 270 -10.59 12.57 -27.71
CA LEU A 270 -10.34 13.67 -26.77
C LEU A 270 -11.49 13.84 -25.78
N LYS A 271 -12.73 13.76 -26.26
CA LYS A 271 -13.92 13.82 -25.42
C LYS A 271 -14.00 12.64 -24.44
N TYR A 272 -13.80 11.41 -24.93
CA TYR A 272 -13.74 10.21 -24.10
C TYR A 272 -12.65 10.31 -23.04
N PHE A 273 -11.47 10.80 -23.43
CA PHE A 273 -10.36 10.99 -22.51
C PHE A 273 -10.69 12.03 -21.43
N GLN A 274 -11.31 13.15 -21.80
CA GLN A 274 -11.71 14.19 -20.85
C GLN A 274 -12.82 13.70 -19.91
N GLU A 275 -13.75 12.88 -20.39
CA GLU A 275 -14.74 12.19 -19.55
C GLU A 275 -14.06 11.22 -18.58
N ARG A 276 -13.07 10.44 -19.03
CA ARG A 276 -12.30 9.54 -18.16
C ARG A 276 -11.47 10.28 -17.12
N LEU A 277 -10.87 11.42 -17.45
CA LEU A 277 -10.20 12.28 -16.48
C LEU A 277 -11.16 12.84 -15.41
N ASN A 278 -12.37 13.22 -15.81
CA ASN A 278 -13.39 13.72 -14.88
C ASN A 278 -13.98 12.63 -13.97
N LEU A 279 -13.92 11.37 -14.43
CA LEU A 279 -14.33 10.19 -13.66
C LEU A 279 -13.21 9.65 -12.77
N ALA A 280 -11.97 9.79 -13.20
CA ALA A 280 -10.82 9.38 -12.43
C ALA A 280 -10.70 10.21 -11.15
N GLU A 281 -10.37 9.56 -10.05
CA GLU A 281 -10.07 10.19 -8.77
C GLU A 281 -8.74 10.95 -8.87
N ILE A 282 -8.77 12.10 -9.54
CA ILE A 282 -7.61 12.98 -9.77
C ILE A 282 -7.86 14.36 -9.18
N LEU A 283 -8.99 14.98 -9.55
CA LEU A 283 -9.34 16.34 -9.16
C LEU A 283 -10.29 16.40 -7.95
N ARG A 284 -11.03 15.31 -7.70
CA ARG A 284 -11.98 15.20 -6.59
C ARG A 284 -11.97 13.79 -6.04
N GLY A 285 -12.34 13.65 -4.77
CA GLY A 285 -12.57 12.34 -4.16
C GLY A 285 -13.74 11.61 -4.81
N GLN A 286 -13.64 10.28 -4.82
CA GLN A 286 -14.71 9.40 -5.24
C GLN A 286 -15.19 8.58 -4.04
N SER A 287 -16.50 8.49 -3.87
CA SER A 287 -17.08 7.59 -2.87
C SER A 287 -16.95 6.15 -3.34
N TYR A 288 -16.31 5.32 -2.51
CA TYR A 288 -16.21 3.88 -2.71
C TYR A 288 -17.09 3.13 -1.71
N LYS A 289 -17.53 1.91 -2.06
CA LYS A 289 -18.38 1.11 -1.16
C LYS A 289 -17.56 0.55 0.01
N THR A 290 -16.33 0.18 -0.28
CA THR A 290 -15.39 -0.45 0.66
C THR A 290 -14.00 0.18 0.58
N GLU A 291 -13.28 0.10 1.68
CA GLU A 291 -11.86 0.47 1.80
C GLU A 291 -10.94 -0.23 0.80
N TYR A 292 -11.34 -1.40 0.30
CA TYR A 292 -10.54 -2.23 -0.59
C TYR A 292 -10.55 -1.76 -2.05
N GLU A 293 -11.47 -0.86 -2.41
CA GLU A 293 -11.51 -0.25 -3.74
C GLU A 293 -10.49 0.88 -3.88
N LEU A 294 -10.00 1.44 -2.76
CA LEU A 294 -9.03 2.51 -2.78
C LEU A 294 -7.64 1.97 -3.12
N ILE A 295 -7.08 2.44 -4.23
CA ILE A 295 -5.71 2.10 -4.64
C ILE A 295 -4.72 3.05 -3.94
N PRO A 296 -3.82 2.54 -3.08
CA PRO A 296 -2.84 3.35 -2.39
C PRO A 296 -1.71 3.79 -3.33
N PHE A 297 -1.08 4.91 -3.01
CA PHE A 297 0.07 5.43 -3.71
C PHE A 297 1.38 4.82 -3.20
N ASN A 298 2.26 4.50 -4.13
CA ASN A 298 3.67 4.28 -3.84
C ASN A 298 4.38 5.64 -3.81
N ARG A 299 5.19 5.87 -2.78
CA ARG A 299 6.01 7.09 -2.70
C ARG A 299 7.34 6.87 -3.40
N PHE A 300 7.91 7.92 -3.97
CA PHE A 300 9.24 7.85 -4.55
C PHE A 300 9.98 9.18 -4.42
N VAL A 301 11.31 9.05 -4.41
CA VAL A 301 12.27 10.11 -4.68
C VAL A 301 13.10 9.67 -5.90
N PHE A 302 14.00 10.52 -6.38
CA PHE A 302 14.71 10.28 -7.64
C PHE A 302 15.36 8.88 -7.76
N ASN A 303 15.92 8.38 -6.66
CA ASN A 303 16.69 7.13 -6.63
C ASN A 303 16.01 5.98 -5.85
N ARG A 304 14.80 6.17 -5.30
CA ARG A 304 14.13 5.19 -4.43
C ARG A 304 12.61 5.21 -4.60
N ILE A 305 12.02 4.02 -4.60
CA ILE A 305 10.58 3.78 -4.55
C ILE A 305 10.27 3.03 -3.26
N TYR A 306 9.29 3.52 -2.52
CA TYR A 306 8.74 2.92 -1.32
C TYR A 306 7.46 2.17 -1.72
N MET A 307 7.56 0.84 -1.76
CA MET A 307 6.52 -0.01 -2.34
C MET A 307 5.47 -0.40 -1.28
N VAL A 308 4.19 -0.10 -1.53
CA VAL A 308 3.09 -0.55 -0.66
C VAL A 308 3.03 -2.08 -0.63
N GLU A 309 2.98 -2.69 -1.82
CA GLU A 309 2.92 -4.14 -2.00
C GLU A 309 4.22 -4.66 -2.64
N PRO A 310 5.22 -5.05 -1.84
CA PRO A 310 6.43 -5.66 -2.38
C PRO A 310 6.12 -7.04 -3.02
N GLY A 311 5.06 -7.74 -2.60
CA GLY A 311 4.86 -9.15 -2.98
C GLY A 311 5.88 -10.09 -2.32
N LEU A 312 5.87 -11.37 -2.69
CA LEU A 312 6.51 -12.46 -1.92
C LEU A 312 8.04 -12.39 -1.78
N GLY A 313 8.74 -11.64 -2.63
CA GLY A 313 10.21 -11.62 -2.66
C GLY A 313 10.87 -10.26 -2.57
N LYS A 314 10.10 -9.15 -2.44
CA LYS A 314 10.66 -7.83 -2.76
C LYS A 314 11.02 -6.98 -1.55
N ARG A 315 11.88 -6.02 -1.85
CA ARG A 315 12.41 -5.04 -0.91
C ARG A 315 11.33 -3.99 -0.66
N VAL A 316 11.19 -3.58 0.59
CA VAL A 316 10.29 -2.49 1.01
C VAL A 316 10.71 -1.13 0.43
N VAL A 317 11.99 -1.01 0.01
CA VAL A 317 12.56 0.11 -0.74
C VAL A 317 13.31 -0.43 -1.95
N GLU A 318 13.05 0.12 -3.14
CA GLU A 318 13.67 -0.31 -4.40
C GLU A 318 14.30 0.86 -5.14
N LYS A 319 15.43 0.62 -5.81
CA LYS A 319 15.92 1.58 -6.81
C LYS A 319 15.05 1.45 -8.07
N PRO A 320 14.62 2.56 -8.70
CA PRO A 320 13.91 2.49 -9.97
C PRO A 320 14.82 1.89 -11.04
N ILE A 321 14.41 0.77 -11.63
CA ILE A 321 15.14 0.06 -12.71
C ILE A 321 14.22 -0.25 -13.89
N GLY A 322 14.81 -0.55 -15.05
CA GLY A 322 14.08 -0.99 -16.25
C GLY A 322 12.97 -0.03 -16.67
N SER A 323 11.76 -0.57 -16.89
CA SER A 323 10.58 0.19 -17.31
C SER A 323 10.17 1.24 -16.27
N LYS A 324 10.23 0.92 -14.96
CA LYS A 324 9.91 1.87 -13.89
C LYS A 324 10.84 3.07 -13.87
N LYS A 325 12.15 2.87 -14.10
CA LYS A 325 13.08 4.00 -14.22
C LYS A 325 12.70 4.90 -15.40
N ARG A 326 12.48 4.31 -16.57
CA ARG A 326 12.12 5.04 -17.79
C ARG A 326 10.84 5.85 -17.60
N ASP A 327 9.82 5.21 -17.02
CA ASP A 327 8.53 5.82 -16.70
C ASP A 327 8.68 7.04 -15.79
N LEU A 328 9.34 6.91 -14.64
CA LEU A 328 9.54 8.03 -13.72
C LEU A 328 10.38 9.17 -14.32
N HIS A 329 11.41 8.85 -15.12
CA HIS A 329 12.23 9.88 -15.76
C HIS A 329 11.43 10.66 -16.80
N GLU A 330 10.61 9.98 -17.60
CA GLU A 330 9.74 10.62 -18.59
C GLU A 330 8.67 11.50 -17.92
N ILE A 331 8.08 11.04 -16.80
CA ILE A 331 7.14 11.85 -16.01
C ILE A 331 7.82 13.09 -15.42
N LEU A 332 9.02 12.95 -14.85
CA LEU A 332 9.77 14.08 -14.31
C LEU A 332 10.17 15.07 -15.42
N TYR A 333 10.62 14.57 -16.58
CA TYR A 333 10.94 15.39 -17.73
C TYR A 333 9.71 16.19 -18.21
N HIS A 334 8.57 15.51 -18.42
CA HIS A 334 7.31 16.14 -18.81
C HIS A 334 6.83 17.18 -17.80
N ALA A 335 6.96 16.89 -16.51
CA ALA A 335 6.61 17.83 -15.45
C ALA A 335 7.47 19.09 -15.51
N MET A 336 8.79 18.95 -15.66
CA MET A 336 9.69 20.11 -15.79
C MET A 336 9.42 20.89 -17.07
N GLU A 337 9.18 20.24 -18.21
CA GLU A 337 8.80 20.96 -19.44
C GLU A 337 7.51 21.75 -19.24
N SER A 338 6.51 21.17 -18.56
CA SER A 338 5.26 21.86 -18.24
C SER A 338 5.49 23.06 -17.33
N LEU A 339 6.31 22.91 -16.29
CA LEU A 339 6.67 24.00 -15.37
C LEU A 339 7.48 25.10 -16.08
N ASN A 340 8.28 24.74 -17.08
CA ASN A 340 9.20 25.62 -17.79
C ASN A 340 8.64 26.25 -19.08
N LYS A 341 7.46 25.83 -19.53
CA LYS A 341 6.90 26.19 -20.84
C LYS A 341 6.89 27.69 -21.14
N ASP A 342 6.53 28.51 -20.15
CA ASP A 342 6.41 29.97 -20.29
C ASP A 342 7.54 30.74 -19.58
N ARG A 343 8.64 30.04 -19.22
CA ARG A 343 9.78 30.64 -18.51
C ARG A 343 10.88 30.98 -19.50
N SER A 344 11.39 32.21 -19.43
CA SER A 344 12.54 32.68 -20.23
C SER A 344 13.88 32.51 -19.49
N GLY A 345 13.85 32.09 -18.22
CA GLY A 345 14.99 31.87 -17.35
C GLY A 345 14.57 31.29 -16.00
N ASN A 346 15.53 30.95 -15.13
CA ASN A 346 15.26 30.33 -13.82
C ASN A 346 14.44 29.03 -13.92
N HIS A 347 14.82 28.15 -14.84
CA HIS A 347 14.12 26.89 -15.11
C HIS A 347 14.19 25.93 -13.93
N PHE A 348 13.09 25.23 -13.69
CA PHE A 348 13.05 24.08 -12.81
C PHE A 348 13.93 22.97 -13.36
N THR A 349 14.72 22.35 -12.48
CA THR A 349 15.60 21.22 -12.79
C THR A 349 15.27 20.02 -11.90
N TYR A 350 15.98 18.91 -12.10
CA TYR A 350 15.88 17.73 -11.23
C TYR A 350 16.28 18.03 -9.78
N ASP A 351 17.12 19.05 -9.54
CA ASP A 351 17.53 19.43 -8.18
C ASP A 351 16.40 20.07 -7.38
N ASP A 352 15.41 20.65 -8.07
CA ASP A 352 14.22 21.21 -7.45
C ASP A 352 13.19 20.11 -7.09
N PHE A 353 13.32 18.89 -7.62
CA PHE A 353 12.39 17.79 -7.31
C PHE A 353 12.60 17.29 -5.88
N VAL A 354 11.54 17.38 -5.06
CA VAL A 354 11.56 16.96 -3.65
C VAL A 354 11.14 15.51 -3.53
N GLU A 355 9.91 15.20 -3.97
CA GLU A 355 9.35 13.85 -3.91
C GLU A 355 8.10 13.73 -4.79
N GLY A 356 7.68 12.49 -5.03
CA GLY A 356 6.43 12.19 -5.70
C GLY A 356 5.70 11.00 -5.09
N ILE A 357 4.41 10.93 -5.38
CA ILE A 357 3.57 9.75 -5.12
C ILE A 357 2.91 9.33 -6.42
N TYR A 358 2.79 8.02 -6.65
CA TYR A 358 2.12 7.50 -7.84
C TYR A 358 1.27 6.26 -7.54
N ARG A 359 0.21 6.09 -8.33
CA ARG A 359 -0.59 4.86 -8.35
C ARG A 359 -0.98 4.54 -9.79
N THR A 360 -1.34 3.28 -10.05
CA THR A 360 -1.82 2.84 -11.34
C THR A 360 -3.21 2.24 -11.18
N ASP A 361 -4.19 2.91 -11.76
CA ASP A 361 -5.56 2.43 -11.90
C ASP A 361 -5.67 1.66 -13.22
N PRO A 362 -6.10 0.37 -13.20
CA PRO A 362 -6.28 -0.42 -14.41
C PRO A 362 -7.23 0.20 -15.45
N ALA A 363 -8.18 1.04 -15.04
CA ALA A 363 -9.17 1.65 -15.91
C ALA A 363 -8.72 3.00 -16.49
N THR A 364 -7.90 3.77 -15.76
CA THR A 364 -7.58 5.17 -16.10
C THR A 364 -6.10 5.42 -16.38
N GLY A 365 -5.23 4.50 -15.99
CA GLY A 365 -3.77 4.60 -16.16
C GLY A 365 -3.05 5.01 -14.88
N SER A 366 -1.86 5.58 -15.02
CA SER A 366 -1.05 6.00 -13.88
C SER A 366 -1.25 7.47 -13.54
N GLN A 367 -1.39 7.77 -12.26
CA GLN A 367 -1.48 9.11 -11.71
C GLN A 367 -0.23 9.40 -10.89
N TYR A 368 0.30 10.62 -11.01
CA TYR A 368 1.47 11.10 -10.30
C TYR A 368 1.17 12.47 -9.68
N GLU A 369 1.52 12.65 -8.42
CA GLU A 369 1.62 13.95 -7.78
C GLU A 369 3.08 14.22 -7.45
N LEU A 370 3.65 15.28 -7.99
CA LEU A 370 5.05 15.64 -7.85
C LEU A 370 5.17 16.98 -7.14
N TYR A 371 6.13 17.07 -6.23
CA TYR A 371 6.41 18.27 -5.46
C TYR A 371 7.82 18.77 -5.81
N PHE A 372 7.89 20.03 -6.24
CA PHE A 372 9.12 20.75 -6.49
C PHE A 372 9.30 21.86 -5.47
N ALA A 373 10.52 22.11 -5.01
CA ALA A 373 10.83 23.28 -4.20
C ALA A 373 10.52 24.54 -5.01
N ASN A 374 9.92 25.55 -4.37
CA ASN A 374 9.61 26.79 -5.08
C ASN A 374 10.89 27.58 -5.38
N ARG A 375 11.37 27.43 -6.61
CA ARG A 375 12.57 28.10 -7.12
C ARG A 375 12.40 29.62 -7.28
N ASP A 376 11.17 30.11 -7.34
CA ASP A 376 10.89 31.56 -7.47
C ASP A 376 10.97 32.29 -6.12
N GLU A 377 10.81 31.57 -5.02
CA GLU A 377 10.94 32.12 -3.66
C GLU A 377 11.88 31.25 -2.81
N PRO A 378 13.18 31.15 -3.16
CA PRO A 378 14.11 30.23 -2.49
C PRO A 378 14.37 30.58 -1.02
N SER A 379 14.14 31.84 -0.63
CA SER A 379 14.20 32.29 0.77
C SER A 379 12.96 31.89 1.58
N ARG A 380 11.84 31.58 0.91
CA ARG A 380 10.60 31.17 1.56
C ARG A 380 10.60 29.67 1.76
N GLN A 381 11.03 29.27 2.95
CA GLN A 381 10.87 27.90 3.43
C GLN A 381 9.40 27.47 3.35
N HIS A 382 9.17 26.17 3.15
CA HIS A 382 7.83 25.58 3.08
C HIS A 382 6.99 26.02 1.87
N SER A 383 7.63 26.48 0.79
CA SER A 383 6.97 26.81 -0.47
C SER A 383 7.35 25.80 -1.56
N TYR A 384 6.33 25.27 -2.23
CA TYR A 384 6.44 24.20 -3.21
C TYR A 384 5.57 24.48 -4.42
N VAL A 385 5.93 23.93 -5.58
CA VAL A 385 5.04 23.80 -6.72
C VAL A 385 4.60 22.34 -6.81
N LYS A 386 3.29 22.12 -6.71
CA LYS A 386 2.68 20.81 -6.92
C LYS A 386 2.23 20.70 -8.37
N ILE A 387 2.63 19.62 -9.03
CA ILE A 387 2.17 19.28 -10.37
C ILE A 387 1.58 17.87 -10.39
N THR A 388 0.35 17.78 -10.89
CA THR A 388 -0.37 16.51 -11.06
C THR A 388 -0.29 16.10 -12.52
N VAL A 389 0.32 14.95 -12.77
CA VAL A 389 0.50 14.37 -14.10
C VAL A 389 -0.25 13.06 -14.17
N VAL A 390 -0.91 12.82 -15.30
CA VAL A 390 -1.54 11.54 -15.59
C VAL A 390 -0.94 10.96 -16.85
N ARG A 391 -0.68 9.67 -16.79
CA ARG A 391 -0.33 8.83 -17.93
C ARG A 391 -1.51 7.90 -18.12
N PRO A 392 -2.52 8.28 -18.93
CA PRO A 392 -3.38 7.25 -19.53
C PRO A 392 -2.52 6.22 -20.27
N PHE A 393 -3.12 5.21 -20.88
CA PHE A 393 -2.40 4.32 -21.80
C PHE A 393 -1.97 5.04 -23.11
N ALA A 394 -1.42 6.26 -22.99
CA ALA A 394 -0.98 7.23 -23.97
C ALA A 394 0.07 8.18 -23.31
N PRO A 395 0.62 9.18 -24.03
CA PRO A 395 1.63 10.09 -23.46
C PRO A 395 1.17 10.84 -22.19
N PRO A 396 2.11 11.26 -21.31
CA PRO A 396 1.80 12.02 -20.12
C PRO A 396 1.07 13.33 -20.41
N GLN A 397 0.14 13.70 -19.53
CA GLN A 397 -0.57 14.96 -19.57
C GLN A 397 -0.58 15.62 -18.21
N THR A 398 -0.36 16.94 -18.22
CA THR A 398 -0.44 17.76 -17.00
C THR A 398 -1.89 18.13 -16.75
N VAL A 399 -2.41 17.77 -15.58
CA VAL A 399 -3.81 18.02 -15.19
C VAL A 399 -3.93 19.31 -14.40
N GLN A 400 -3.03 19.52 -13.44
CA GLN A 400 -3.08 20.67 -12.55
C GLN A 400 -1.67 21.07 -12.12
N GLN A 401 -1.47 22.37 -11.96
CA GLN A 401 -0.30 22.97 -11.35
C GLN A 401 -0.77 24.05 -10.38
N HIS A 402 -0.26 24.05 -9.15
CA HIS A 402 -0.52 25.12 -8.19
C HIS A 402 0.62 25.28 -7.20
N LEU A 403 0.77 26.50 -6.69
CA LEU A 403 1.68 26.82 -5.60
C LEU A 403 1.09 26.32 -4.28
N VAL A 404 1.91 25.66 -3.48
CA VAL A 404 1.58 25.18 -2.14
C VAL A 404 2.52 25.87 -1.16
N ASN A 405 1.98 26.57 -0.17
CA ASN A 405 2.76 27.16 0.91
C ASN A 405 2.27 26.58 2.22
N THR A 406 3.09 25.73 2.86
CA THR A 406 2.68 25.09 4.11
C THR A 406 3.08 25.87 5.37
N GLY A 407 3.83 26.95 5.20
CA GLY A 407 4.36 27.79 6.28
C GLY A 407 3.36 28.13 7.40
N PRO A 408 2.12 28.58 7.09
CA PRO A 408 1.17 29.00 8.12
C PRO A 408 0.45 27.84 8.83
N GLU A 409 0.54 26.59 8.34
CA GLU A 409 -0.24 25.50 8.93
C GLU A 409 0.41 24.89 10.19
N TRP A 410 -0.35 24.97 11.29
CA TRP A 410 -0.05 24.29 12.53
C TRP A 410 -0.68 22.90 12.57
N ILE A 411 0.05 21.94 13.14
CA ILE A 411 -0.47 20.60 13.42
C ILE A 411 -0.75 20.47 14.92
N ASN A 412 -1.96 20.05 15.28
CA ASN A 412 -2.28 19.59 16.63
C ASN A 412 -2.14 18.06 16.70
N LEU A 413 -1.06 17.60 17.31
CA LEU A 413 -0.82 16.19 17.60
C LEU A 413 -1.71 15.77 18.76
N ILE A 414 -2.57 14.78 18.54
CA ILE A 414 -3.44 14.20 19.56
C ILE A 414 -2.86 12.86 20.00
N LEU A 415 -2.53 12.75 21.29
CA LEU A 415 -1.91 11.57 21.88
C LEU A 415 -2.77 11.02 23.03
N PRO A 416 -3.56 9.95 22.83
CA PRO A 416 -4.22 9.25 23.91
C PRO A 416 -3.21 8.37 24.68
N LEU A 417 -3.27 8.37 26.01
CA LEU A 417 -2.28 7.70 26.86
C LEU A 417 -2.91 7.10 28.13
N SER A 418 -2.43 5.92 28.53
CA SER A 418 -2.71 5.33 29.85
C SER A 418 -1.56 4.42 30.27
N LYS A 419 -1.11 4.50 31.54
CA LYS A 419 -0.07 3.67 32.19
C LYS A 419 1.34 3.65 31.56
N ARG A 420 1.51 4.04 30.30
CA ARG A 420 2.76 3.93 29.53
C ARG A 420 3.74 5.09 29.76
N VAL A 421 4.09 5.35 31.02
CA VAL A 421 4.94 6.50 31.40
C VAL A 421 6.34 6.43 30.76
N ASP A 422 6.97 5.26 30.73
CA ASP A 422 8.32 5.11 30.18
C ASP A 422 8.34 5.33 28.67
N THR A 423 7.37 4.77 27.94
CA THR A 423 7.22 5.02 26.51
C THR A 423 6.93 6.50 26.24
N PHE A 424 6.12 7.14 27.08
CA PHE A 424 5.86 8.57 26.97
C PHE A 424 7.11 9.42 27.20
N ARG A 425 8.02 9.02 28.08
CA ARG A 425 9.31 9.71 28.27
C ARG A 425 10.13 9.71 26.98
N VAL A 426 10.27 8.54 26.34
CA VAL A 426 10.96 8.41 25.05
C VAL A 426 10.26 9.24 23.96
N PHE A 427 8.93 9.19 23.90
CA PHE A 427 8.14 10.02 22.99
C PHE A 427 8.42 11.51 23.20
N MET A 428 8.48 11.98 24.44
CA MET A 428 8.73 13.39 24.75
C MET A 428 10.15 13.85 24.39
N GLU A 429 11.15 12.97 24.48
CA GLU A 429 12.50 13.26 23.97
C GLU A 429 12.50 13.45 22.45
N GLN A 430 11.77 12.58 21.74
CA GLN A 430 11.56 12.70 20.29
C GLN A 430 10.78 13.97 19.92
N PHE A 431 9.74 14.29 20.68
CA PHE A 431 8.94 15.50 20.50
C PHE A 431 9.79 16.78 20.68
N VAL A 432 10.66 16.81 21.68
CA VAL A 432 11.61 17.92 21.85
C VAL A 432 12.52 18.05 20.63
N ARG A 433 13.11 16.94 20.20
CA ARG A 433 14.03 16.92 19.07
C ARG A 433 13.35 17.39 17.79
N VAL A 434 12.25 16.76 17.39
CA VAL A 434 11.62 16.96 16.08
C VAL A 434 10.67 18.15 16.07
N CYS A 435 9.77 18.24 17.05
CA CYS A 435 8.70 19.24 17.03
C CYS A 435 9.14 20.58 17.63
N ILE A 436 9.85 20.59 18.76
CA ILE A 436 10.22 21.84 19.43
C ILE A 436 11.46 22.49 18.78
N LYS A 437 12.50 21.70 18.48
CA LYS A 437 13.75 22.25 17.95
C LYS A 437 13.72 22.48 16.43
N HIS A 438 13.14 21.56 15.66
CA HIS A 438 13.15 21.63 14.19
C HIS A 438 11.87 22.23 13.58
N ASP A 439 10.70 21.59 13.73
CA ASP A 439 9.49 22.02 13.01
C ASP A 439 8.85 23.32 13.56
N LYS A 440 8.78 23.47 14.89
CA LYS A 440 8.27 24.64 15.64
C LYS A 440 6.79 25.01 15.42
N ARG A 441 6.07 24.38 14.49
CA ARG A 441 4.67 24.67 14.13
C ARG A 441 3.72 23.55 14.60
N ILE A 442 3.95 23.06 15.82
CA ILE A 442 3.25 21.92 16.40
C ILE A 442 2.61 22.31 17.73
N TYR A 443 1.39 21.84 17.96
CA TYR A 443 0.71 21.81 19.24
C TYR A 443 0.54 20.36 19.70
N LEU A 444 0.74 20.07 20.98
CA LEU A 444 0.57 18.73 21.54
C LEU A 444 -0.62 18.67 22.50
N THR A 445 -1.60 17.82 22.22
CA THR A 445 -2.72 17.51 23.12
C THR A 445 -2.58 16.08 23.61
N VAL A 446 -2.18 15.90 24.87
CA VAL A 446 -2.14 14.60 25.55
C VAL A 446 -3.48 14.36 26.24
N VAL A 447 -4.13 13.23 25.93
CA VAL A 447 -5.39 12.82 26.56
C VAL A 447 -5.11 11.60 27.44
N TYR A 448 -5.11 11.80 28.76
CA TYR A 448 -4.68 10.82 29.74
C TYR A 448 -5.85 10.13 30.43
N PHE A 449 -5.83 8.79 30.48
CA PHE A 449 -6.86 7.96 31.10
C PHE A 449 -6.38 7.37 32.44
N GLY A 450 -7.15 7.61 33.49
CA GLY A 450 -6.92 7.10 34.84
C GLY A 450 -5.99 7.98 35.69
N PHE A 451 -5.64 7.48 36.88
CA PHE A 451 -4.78 8.18 37.85
C PHE A 451 -3.35 7.62 37.94
N GLU A 452 -3.19 6.32 37.69
CA GLU A 452 -1.90 5.61 37.77
C GLU A 452 -0.92 6.15 36.72
N GLY A 453 0.15 6.83 37.14
CA GLY A 453 1.16 7.45 36.28
C GLY A 453 0.85 8.89 35.83
N LEU A 454 -0.31 9.45 36.20
CA LEU A 454 -0.72 10.80 35.81
C LEU A 454 0.24 11.87 36.34
N THR A 455 0.69 11.72 37.59
CA THR A 455 1.64 12.64 38.22
C THR A 455 2.96 12.68 37.47
N ASP A 456 3.47 11.53 37.02
CA ASP A 456 4.71 11.46 36.26
C ASP A 456 4.58 12.09 34.88
N VAL A 457 3.47 11.86 34.18
CA VAL A 457 3.18 12.52 32.90
C VAL A 457 3.11 14.04 33.06
N LYS A 458 2.43 14.54 34.10
CA LYS A 458 2.40 15.97 34.44
C LYS A 458 3.81 16.53 34.68
N ASN A 459 4.63 15.80 35.43
CA ASN A 459 6.01 16.20 35.72
C ASN A 459 6.88 16.24 34.46
N ILE A 460 6.81 15.21 33.60
CA ILE A 460 7.54 15.15 32.33
C ILE A 460 7.14 16.34 31.43
N MET A 461 5.84 16.59 31.25
CA MET A 461 5.36 17.72 30.45
C MET A 461 5.80 19.06 31.03
N SER A 462 5.72 19.23 32.36
CA SER A 462 6.16 20.46 33.03
C SER A 462 7.66 20.70 32.87
N GLN A 463 8.48 19.66 32.99
CA GLN A 463 9.92 19.73 32.79
C GLN A 463 10.25 20.13 31.36
N VAL A 464 9.64 19.49 30.36
CA VAL A 464 9.84 19.83 28.93
C VAL A 464 9.41 21.26 28.64
N ALA A 465 8.24 21.69 29.13
CA ALA A 465 7.73 23.04 28.95
C ALA A 465 8.67 24.10 29.54
N LYS A 466 9.18 23.88 30.76
CA LYS A 466 10.12 24.79 31.44
C LYS A 466 11.48 24.82 30.75
N ALA A 467 12.07 23.66 30.48
CA ALA A 467 13.41 23.55 29.90
C ALA A 467 13.50 24.17 28.50
N ASN A 468 12.43 24.07 27.70
CA ASN A 468 12.42 24.55 26.32
C ASN A 468 11.61 25.84 26.12
N LYS A 469 11.07 26.45 27.19
CA LYS A 469 10.14 27.60 27.14
C LYS A 469 8.95 27.37 26.19
N PHE A 470 8.48 26.13 26.11
CA PHE A 470 7.48 25.70 25.14
C PHE A 470 6.07 25.72 25.76
N LYS A 471 5.13 26.42 25.12
CA LYS A 471 3.76 26.64 25.63
C LYS A 471 2.66 25.93 24.83
N HIS A 472 2.99 25.38 23.66
CA HIS A 472 2.01 24.76 22.77
C HIS A 472 1.74 23.30 23.12
N MET A 473 1.41 23.05 24.38
CA MET A 473 1.04 21.71 24.86
C MET A 473 -0.06 21.77 25.92
N LYS A 474 -0.89 20.73 25.93
CA LYS A 474 -2.02 20.59 26.84
C LYS A 474 -2.18 19.15 27.30
N LEU A 475 -2.54 18.99 28.57
CA LEU A 475 -2.96 17.72 29.16
C LEU A 475 -4.46 17.77 29.44
N VAL A 476 -5.20 16.80 28.92
CA VAL A 476 -6.62 16.55 29.19
C VAL A 476 -6.69 15.25 29.97
N THR A 477 -7.36 15.25 31.12
CA THR A 477 -7.44 14.07 32.00
C THR A 477 -8.85 13.49 32.01
N LEU A 478 -8.96 12.18 31.90
CA LEU A 478 -10.21 11.43 31.91
C LEU A 478 -10.15 10.37 33.00
N ASN A 479 -11.17 10.36 33.86
CA ASN A 479 -11.35 9.30 34.86
C ASN A 479 -12.18 8.17 34.25
N ASP A 480 -11.59 7.46 33.29
CA ASP A 480 -12.22 6.35 32.58
C ASP A 480 -11.17 5.30 32.21
N THR A 481 -11.64 4.11 31.83
CA THR A 481 -10.83 3.09 31.18
C THR A 481 -10.34 3.57 29.82
N PHE A 482 -9.14 3.14 29.43
CA PHE A 482 -8.53 3.57 28.18
C PHE A 482 -9.33 3.09 26.97
N ALA A 483 -9.77 4.04 26.14
CA ALA A 483 -10.35 3.80 24.82
C ALA A 483 -9.72 4.77 23.82
N ARG A 484 -8.99 4.22 22.83
CA ARG A 484 -8.18 5.01 21.89
C ARG A 484 -9.03 6.01 21.09
N GLY A 485 -10.09 5.53 20.43
CA GLY A 485 -10.98 6.36 19.62
C GLY A 485 -11.61 7.51 20.42
N ARG A 486 -12.06 7.23 21.65
CA ARG A 486 -12.60 8.24 22.57
C ARG A 486 -11.55 9.27 22.98
N GLY A 487 -10.31 8.83 23.23
CA GLY A 487 -9.20 9.74 23.54
C GLY A 487 -8.89 10.70 22.40
N LEU A 488 -8.84 10.18 21.16
CA LEU A 488 -8.64 10.99 19.96
C LEU A 488 -9.80 11.96 19.70
N GLN A 489 -11.04 11.50 19.85
CA GLN A 489 -12.26 12.30 19.75
C GLN A 489 -12.21 13.50 20.72
N ILE A 490 -11.97 13.22 22.00
CA ILE A 490 -11.90 14.25 23.04
C ILE A 490 -10.76 15.22 22.76
N GLY A 491 -9.59 14.74 22.35
CA GLY A 491 -8.45 15.59 22.01
C GLY A 491 -8.74 16.54 20.85
N ALA A 492 -9.38 16.05 19.78
CA ALA A 492 -9.82 16.87 18.64
C ALA A 492 -10.85 17.93 19.06
N LEU A 493 -11.82 17.57 19.91
CA LEU A 493 -12.83 18.50 20.43
C LEU A 493 -12.26 19.53 21.40
N ASN A 494 -11.16 19.22 22.08
CA ASN A 494 -10.55 20.08 23.08
C ASN A 494 -9.66 21.19 22.49
N TRP A 495 -9.51 21.24 21.16
CA TRP A 495 -8.84 22.35 20.48
C TRP A 495 -9.53 23.69 20.79
N LYS A 496 -8.73 24.67 21.24
CA LYS A 496 -9.20 26.03 21.60
C LYS A 496 -8.50 27.13 20.79
N GLY A 497 -7.74 26.79 19.76
CA GLY A 497 -7.25 27.80 18.82
C GLY A 497 -8.45 28.44 18.12
N GLY A 498 -8.44 29.76 17.93
CA GLY A 498 -9.55 30.54 17.38
C GLY A 498 -9.91 30.26 15.90
N GLY A 499 -9.50 29.12 15.38
CA GLY A 499 -9.72 28.66 14.02
C GLY A 499 -9.54 27.15 13.92
N ASP A 500 -9.73 26.63 12.72
CA ASP A 500 -9.50 25.21 12.43
C ASP A 500 -8.00 24.87 12.39
N VAL A 501 -7.67 23.59 12.54
CA VAL A 501 -6.30 23.09 12.69
C VAL A 501 -6.14 21.75 12.00
N LEU A 502 -4.94 21.46 11.49
CA LEU A 502 -4.60 20.13 11.00
C LEU A 502 -4.38 19.22 12.21
N LEU A 503 -5.18 18.16 12.34
CA LEU A 503 -5.02 17.15 13.37
C LEU A 503 -4.03 16.10 12.89
N PHE A 504 -3.17 15.62 13.79
CA PHE A 504 -2.43 14.38 13.61
C PHE A 504 -2.77 13.42 14.74
N PHE A 505 -3.42 12.30 14.42
CA PHE A 505 -3.68 11.23 15.39
C PHE A 505 -2.46 10.33 15.50
N CYS A 506 -1.92 10.21 16.72
CA CYS A 506 -0.64 9.59 16.97
C CYS A 506 -0.71 8.65 18.17
N ASP A 507 -0.05 7.50 18.09
CA ASP A 507 0.19 6.63 19.24
C ASP A 507 1.53 6.99 19.90
N VAL A 508 1.69 6.59 21.17
CA VAL A 508 2.92 6.88 21.94
C VAL A 508 4.15 6.12 21.42
N ASP A 509 3.92 5.04 20.68
CA ASP A 509 4.94 4.18 20.06
C ASP A 509 5.29 4.59 18.63
N ILE A 510 4.82 5.75 18.18
CA ILE A 510 5.17 6.29 16.86
C ILE A 510 6.41 7.17 16.97
N VAL A 511 7.34 6.96 16.06
CA VAL A 511 8.49 7.82 15.82
C VAL A 511 8.35 8.43 14.44
N PHE A 512 8.56 9.74 14.33
CA PHE A 512 8.50 10.43 13.06
C PHE A 512 9.55 11.54 12.95
N THR A 513 9.82 11.99 11.73
CA THR A 513 10.73 13.12 11.47
C THR A 513 9.97 14.36 10.98
N GLN A 514 10.68 15.47 10.79
CA GLN A 514 10.09 16.70 10.23
C GLN A 514 9.50 16.46 8.83
N ASN A 515 10.10 15.57 8.04
CA ASN A 515 9.61 15.25 6.69
C ASN A 515 8.21 14.63 6.73
N PHE A 516 7.88 13.85 7.75
CA PHE A 516 6.52 13.33 7.95
C PHE A 516 5.53 14.47 8.24
N LEU A 517 5.89 15.39 9.14
CA LEU A 517 5.04 16.53 9.49
C LEU A 517 4.78 17.42 8.26
N GLU A 518 5.79 17.62 7.43
CA GLU A 518 5.67 18.34 6.17
C GLU A 518 4.75 17.61 5.19
N ARG A 519 4.89 16.28 5.04
CA ARG A 519 3.97 15.46 4.23
C ARG A 519 2.53 15.50 4.72
N CYS A 520 2.32 15.57 6.02
CA CYS A 520 0.97 15.76 6.57
C CYS A 520 0.34 17.06 6.07
N ARG A 521 1.09 18.15 5.97
CA ARG A 521 0.61 19.42 5.40
C ARG A 521 0.41 19.32 3.88
N LEU A 522 1.38 18.77 3.16
CA LEU A 522 1.35 18.65 1.70
C LEU A 522 0.23 17.74 1.15
N ASN A 523 -0.26 16.80 1.96
CA ASN A 523 -1.25 15.80 1.54
C ASN A 523 -2.63 15.98 2.19
N SER A 524 -2.83 17.03 2.99
CA SER A 524 -4.12 17.33 3.64
C SER A 524 -4.62 18.70 3.18
N GLU A 525 -5.89 18.79 2.82
CA GLU A 525 -6.50 20.03 2.35
C GLU A 525 -7.92 20.14 2.88
N ARG A 526 -8.23 21.29 3.49
CA ARG A 526 -9.50 21.49 4.17
C ARG A 526 -10.68 21.30 3.22
N GLY A 527 -11.64 20.47 3.62
CA GLY A 527 -12.87 20.23 2.87
C GLY A 527 -12.69 19.34 1.63
N GLN A 528 -11.46 18.92 1.32
CA GLN A 528 -11.15 18.26 0.06
C GLN A 528 -10.33 16.99 0.22
N ARG A 529 -9.27 16.99 1.06
CA ARG A 529 -8.27 15.91 1.09
C ARG A 529 -7.85 15.53 2.50
N VAL A 530 -7.70 14.23 2.75
CA VAL A 530 -7.17 13.69 4.01
C VAL A 530 -6.01 12.74 3.75
N TYR A 531 -5.03 12.74 4.65
CA TYR A 531 -3.82 11.92 4.53
C TYR A 531 -3.84 10.73 5.50
N TYR A 532 -3.66 9.55 4.95
CA TYR A 532 -3.51 8.28 5.66
C TYR A 532 -2.14 7.66 5.34
N PRO A 533 -1.07 8.03 6.07
CA PRO A 533 0.24 7.44 5.89
C PRO A 533 0.22 5.93 6.16
N ILE A 534 0.86 5.17 5.28
CA ILE A 534 1.20 3.77 5.52
C ILE A 534 2.51 3.76 6.28
N VAL A 535 2.41 3.43 7.57
CA VAL A 535 3.52 3.48 8.53
C VAL A 535 4.42 2.26 8.43
N PHE A 536 5.73 2.45 8.55
CA PHE A 536 6.66 1.32 8.62
C PHE A 536 6.65 0.73 10.03
N SER A 537 6.22 -0.52 10.17
CA SER A 537 6.18 -1.21 11.47
C SER A 537 7.41 -2.08 11.65
N LEU A 538 8.14 -1.82 12.74
CA LEU A 538 9.32 -2.60 13.09
C LEU A 538 8.93 -3.96 13.66
N TYR A 539 9.74 -4.96 13.35
CA TYR A 539 9.65 -6.28 13.94
C TYR A 539 10.21 -6.30 15.37
N ASN A 540 10.01 -7.42 16.07
CA ASN A 540 10.58 -7.64 17.39
C ASN A 540 12.10 -7.59 17.32
N PRO A 541 12.76 -6.58 17.92
CA PRO A 541 14.21 -6.44 17.81
C PRO A 541 14.93 -7.61 18.46
N LYS A 542 14.32 -8.26 19.47
CA LYS A 542 14.90 -9.45 20.10
C LYS A 542 14.98 -10.63 19.14
N ILE A 543 14.05 -10.75 18.20
CA ILE A 543 14.07 -11.83 17.19
C ILE A 543 14.99 -11.45 16.02
N VAL A 544 14.83 -10.23 15.50
CA VAL A 544 15.57 -9.75 14.32
C VAL A 544 17.08 -9.85 14.51
N TYR A 545 17.59 -9.37 15.64
CA TYR A 545 19.03 -9.30 15.88
C TYR A 545 19.62 -10.60 16.45
N SER A 546 18.85 -11.35 17.25
CA SER A 546 19.34 -12.64 17.79
C SER A 546 19.53 -13.69 16.70
N LEU A 547 18.68 -13.72 15.67
CA LEU A 547 18.81 -14.63 14.53
C LEU A 547 20.01 -14.32 13.63
N GLN A 548 20.54 -13.10 13.71
CA GLN A 548 21.66 -12.65 12.88
C GLN A 548 22.99 -12.75 13.62
N ASP A 549 23.00 -13.17 14.88
CA ASP A 549 24.19 -13.17 15.75
C ASP A 549 24.85 -11.76 15.85
N VAL A 550 24.05 -10.70 15.68
CA VAL A 550 24.50 -9.29 15.75
C VAL A 550 24.02 -8.66 17.06
N PRO A 551 24.86 -7.88 17.78
CA PRO A 551 24.40 -7.14 18.95
C PRO A 551 23.26 -6.18 18.61
N MET A 552 22.30 -6.03 19.53
CA MET A 552 21.18 -5.10 19.34
C MET A 552 21.71 -3.67 19.17
N PRO A 553 21.42 -3.00 18.04
CA PRO A 553 21.93 -1.66 17.80
C PRO A 553 21.15 -0.62 18.61
N SER A 554 21.64 0.61 18.63
CA SER A 554 20.97 1.72 19.32
C SER A 554 19.58 1.98 18.74
N PHE A 555 18.70 2.62 19.51
CA PHE A 555 17.32 2.90 19.08
C PHE A 555 17.23 3.58 17.70
N LEU A 556 18.08 4.56 17.42
CA LEU A 556 18.07 5.27 16.14
C LEU A 556 18.55 4.39 14.98
N ASP A 557 19.51 3.51 15.26
CA ASP A 557 20.06 2.57 14.28
C ASP A 557 19.10 1.41 13.97
N GLN A 558 18.04 1.24 14.78
CA GLN A 558 16.95 0.30 14.50
C GLN A 558 15.93 0.85 13.48
N LEU A 559 15.91 2.17 13.22
CA LEU A 559 14.96 2.83 12.32
C LEU A 559 15.34 2.64 10.83
N VAL A 560 15.46 1.39 10.41
CA VAL A 560 15.90 1.00 9.06
C VAL A 560 14.71 0.47 8.27
N LEU A 561 14.57 0.97 7.03
CA LEU A 561 13.58 0.48 6.07
C LEU A 561 14.15 -0.74 5.33
N SER A 562 13.96 -1.94 5.89
CA SER A 562 14.35 -3.20 5.28
C SER A 562 13.28 -4.26 5.50
N LYS A 563 13.18 -5.20 4.56
CA LYS A 563 12.30 -6.38 4.69
C LYS A 563 12.61 -7.25 5.92
N ASP A 564 13.81 -7.10 6.48
CA ASP A 564 14.29 -7.88 7.63
C ASP A 564 14.08 -7.15 8.96
N THR A 565 13.77 -5.85 8.93
CA THR A 565 13.59 -5.02 10.12
C THR A 565 12.13 -4.62 10.32
N GLY A 566 11.30 -4.70 9.28
CA GLY A 566 9.88 -4.38 9.37
C GLY A 566 9.14 -4.50 8.04
N PHE A 567 7.94 -3.93 8.02
CA PHE A 567 7.07 -3.94 6.85
C PHE A 567 6.18 -2.69 6.81
N TRP A 568 5.66 -2.36 5.62
CA TRP A 568 4.64 -1.33 5.46
C TRP A 568 3.29 -1.83 5.98
N ARG A 569 2.74 -1.18 7.00
CA ARG A 569 1.46 -1.56 7.61
C ARG A 569 0.29 -1.00 6.79
N ASP A 570 0.03 -1.62 5.65
CA ASP A 570 -1.03 -1.29 4.70
C ASP A 570 -2.46 -1.58 5.20
N PHE A 571 -2.61 -2.32 6.29
CA PHE A 571 -3.89 -2.59 6.97
C PHE A 571 -4.17 -1.68 8.18
N GLY A 572 -3.28 -0.74 8.52
CA GLY A 572 -3.47 0.16 9.66
C GLY A 572 -3.98 1.55 9.22
N TYR A 573 -4.93 2.12 9.98
CA TYR A 573 -5.52 3.43 9.70
C TYR A 573 -5.42 4.41 10.88
N GLY A 574 -4.80 3.98 11.97
CA GLY A 574 -4.74 4.75 13.23
C GLY A 574 -3.95 6.06 13.15
N MET A 575 -2.96 6.17 12.28
CA MET A 575 -2.17 7.39 12.06
C MET A 575 -2.71 8.12 10.85
N THR A 576 -3.17 9.34 11.03
CA THR A 576 -3.82 10.11 9.97
C THR A 576 -3.73 11.62 10.23
N CYS A 577 -3.66 12.38 9.14
CA CYS A 577 -3.65 13.82 9.12
C CYS A 577 -4.89 14.35 8.39
N MET A 578 -5.68 15.17 9.08
CA MET A 578 -6.94 15.73 8.56
C MET A 578 -7.29 17.03 9.28
N TYR A 579 -7.99 17.95 8.62
CA TYR A 579 -8.46 19.15 9.31
C TYR A 579 -9.53 18.80 10.34
N ARG A 580 -9.54 19.51 11.46
CA ARG A 580 -10.54 19.33 12.51
C ARG A 580 -11.95 19.58 11.98
N SER A 581 -12.14 20.56 11.10
CA SER A 581 -13.44 20.79 10.45
C SER A 581 -13.93 19.57 9.67
N ASP A 582 -13.03 18.90 8.93
CA ASP A 582 -13.34 17.70 8.14
C ASP A 582 -13.69 16.51 9.04
N PHE A 583 -12.90 16.30 10.10
CA PHE A 583 -13.17 15.30 11.12
C PHE A 583 -14.56 15.47 11.76
N LEU A 584 -14.95 16.73 12.05
CA LEU A 584 -16.28 17.02 12.59
C LEU A 584 -17.39 16.84 11.55
N LYS A 585 -17.16 17.21 10.28
CA LYS A 585 -18.11 17.02 9.17
C LYS A 585 -18.49 15.55 9.00
N ILE A 586 -17.53 14.63 9.11
CA ILE A 586 -17.76 13.18 9.03
C ILE A 586 -18.23 12.55 10.35
N LYS A 587 -18.50 13.37 11.38
CA LYS A 587 -18.99 12.97 12.72
C LYS A 587 -17.98 12.17 13.58
N GLY A 588 -16.68 12.40 13.39
CA GLY A 588 -15.59 11.84 14.21
C GLY A 588 -15.61 10.33 14.41
N PHE A 589 -15.11 9.88 15.57
CA PHE A 589 -15.15 8.47 15.98
C PHE A 589 -16.55 8.06 16.46
N ASP A 590 -16.84 6.76 16.34
CA ASP A 590 -17.96 6.15 17.04
C ASP A 590 -17.56 5.88 18.50
N GLU A 591 -18.20 6.57 19.44
CA GLU A 591 -17.89 6.47 20.88
C GLU A 591 -18.48 5.21 21.54
N GLU A 592 -19.34 4.46 20.84
CA GLU A 592 -19.89 3.19 21.33
C GLU A 592 -18.89 2.04 21.20
N ILE A 593 -17.84 2.21 20.38
CA ILE A 593 -16.77 1.22 20.23
C ILE A 593 -15.94 1.20 21.53
N THR A 594 -16.11 0.11 22.28
CA THR A 594 -15.33 -0.19 23.48
C THR A 594 -14.35 -1.34 23.21
N GLY A 595 -13.18 -1.31 23.86
CA GLY A 595 -12.14 -2.32 23.69
C GLY A 595 -11.09 -1.99 22.61
N TRP A 596 -10.53 -3.02 21.98
CA TRP A 596 -9.43 -2.90 21.02
C TRP A 596 -9.91 -3.09 19.57
N GLY A 597 -9.53 -2.14 18.72
CA GLY A 597 -9.59 -2.24 17.27
C GLY A 597 -10.95 -1.90 16.66
N GLY A 598 -10.89 -1.46 15.41
CA GLY A 598 -12.04 -1.12 14.57
C GLY A 598 -12.28 0.39 14.48
N GLU A 599 -11.94 1.18 15.49
CA GLU A 599 -12.25 2.61 15.52
C GLU A 599 -11.59 3.39 14.38
N ASP A 600 -10.36 3.02 14.04
CA ASP A 600 -9.58 3.61 12.94
C ASP A 600 -10.13 3.16 11.58
N VAL A 601 -10.51 1.90 11.45
CA VAL A 601 -11.16 1.33 10.25
C VAL A 601 -12.49 2.04 10.00
N PHE A 602 -13.36 2.21 10.99
CA PHE A 602 -14.65 2.89 10.82
C PHE A 602 -14.48 4.35 10.43
N LEU A 603 -13.53 5.08 11.05
CA LEU A 603 -13.22 6.45 10.67
C LEU A 603 -12.73 6.52 9.21
N TYR A 604 -11.81 5.63 8.83
CA TYR A 604 -11.31 5.54 7.46
C TYR A 604 -12.44 5.26 6.46
N GLN A 605 -13.31 4.30 6.76
CA GLN A 605 -14.46 3.96 5.93
C GLN A 605 -15.43 5.14 5.76
N LYS A 606 -15.60 6.00 6.78
CA LYS A 606 -16.42 7.23 6.66
C LYS A 606 -15.85 8.17 5.59
N PHE A 607 -14.52 8.34 5.56
CA PHE A 607 -13.86 9.14 4.52
C PHE A 607 -13.93 8.47 3.15
N VAL A 608 -13.66 7.17 3.05
CA VAL A 608 -13.74 6.42 1.79
C VAL A 608 -15.13 6.48 1.16
N ARG A 609 -16.19 6.49 1.98
CA ARG A 609 -17.59 6.59 1.52
C ARG A 609 -18.03 8.03 1.24
N SER A 610 -17.18 9.01 1.47
CA SER A 610 -17.48 10.44 1.28
C SER A 610 -16.93 10.99 -0.04
N ASP A 611 -17.02 12.31 -0.22
CA ASP A 611 -16.50 13.05 -1.37
C ASP A 611 -15.03 13.51 -1.20
N TYR A 612 -14.40 13.17 -0.07
CA TYR A 612 -13.00 13.50 0.20
C TYR A 612 -12.05 12.64 -0.62
N PHE A 613 -10.98 13.26 -1.14
CA PHE A 613 -9.86 12.56 -1.73
C PHE A 613 -8.98 11.98 -0.61
N VAL A 614 -8.88 10.66 -0.57
CA VAL A 614 -8.15 9.96 0.49
C VAL A 614 -6.74 9.62 -0.01
N VAL A 615 -5.76 10.41 0.42
CA VAL A 615 -4.35 10.17 0.10
C VAL A 615 -3.81 9.07 1.02
N ARG A 616 -3.75 7.83 0.52
CA ARG A 616 -3.10 6.72 1.23
C ARG A 616 -1.75 6.39 0.58
N ALA A 617 -0.63 6.57 1.29
CA ALA A 617 0.70 6.38 0.71
C ALA A 617 1.74 5.89 1.73
N THR A 618 2.74 5.11 1.31
CA THR A 618 3.92 4.80 2.13
C THR A 618 4.63 6.06 2.58
N ASP A 619 5.03 6.13 3.85
CA ASP A 619 5.77 7.26 4.38
C ASP A 619 7.05 6.82 5.11
N PRO A 620 8.25 7.04 4.54
CA PRO A 620 9.52 6.62 5.11
C PRO A 620 9.96 7.41 6.33
N ALA A 621 9.23 8.47 6.69
CA ALA A 621 9.56 9.32 7.82
C ALA A 621 8.73 9.00 9.08
N ILE A 622 7.98 7.90 9.10
CA ILE A 622 7.16 7.48 10.24
C ILE A 622 7.27 5.97 10.49
N PHE A 623 7.56 5.62 11.74
CA PHE A 623 7.78 4.27 12.22
C PHE A 623 6.84 3.95 13.38
N HIS A 624 6.32 2.73 13.40
CA HIS A 624 5.67 2.16 14.56
C HIS A 624 6.66 1.23 15.25
N LEU A 625 7.05 1.58 16.47
CA LEU A 625 7.95 0.77 17.26
C LEU A 625 7.30 -0.56 17.64
N TRP A 626 8.10 -1.61 17.65
CA TRP A 626 7.62 -2.87 18.20
C TRP A 626 7.37 -2.73 19.70
N HIS A 627 6.22 -3.22 20.14
CA HIS A 627 5.92 -3.40 21.55
C HIS A 627 5.10 -4.68 21.70
N GLU A 628 5.16 -5.28 22.89
CA GLU A 628 4.35 -6.45 23.17
C GLU A 628 2.86 -6.13 23.09
N LYS A 629 2.10 -7.03 22.47
CA LYS A 629 0.64 -6.97 22.38
C LYS A 629 0.01 -8.07 23.22
N VAL A 630 -0.94 -7.67 24.06
CA VAL A 630 -1.81 -8.57 24.83
C VAL A 630 -3.16 -8.61 24.13
N CYS A 631 -3.58 -9.80 23.70
CA CYS A 631 -4.88 -10.03 23.09
C CYS A 631 -5.83 -10.62 24.13
N ASP A 632 -6.74 -9.80 24.66
CA ASP A 632 -7.69 -10.21 25.68
C ASP A 632 -8.65 -11.28 25.12
N PRO A 633 -8.76 -12.47 25.75
CA PRO A 633 -9.67 -13.52 25.31
C PRO A 633 -11.17 -13.13 25.38
N LYS A 634 -11.52 -12.04 26.07
CA LYS A 634 -12.89 -11.52 26.14
C LYS A 634 -13.29 -10.69 24.93
N LEU A 635 -12.35 -10.36 24.03
CA LEU A 635 -12.67 -9.67 22.77
C LEU A 635 -13.62 -10.51 21.91
N SER A 636 -14.37 -9.84 21.03
CA SER A 636 -15.12 -10.56 20.01
C SER A 636 -14.18 -11.43 19.15
N SER A 637 -14.71 -12.50 18.57
CA SER A 637 -13.88 -13.43 17.77
C SER A 637 -13.15 -12.74 16.61
N GLU A 638 -13.75 -11.71 16.02
CA GLU A 638 -13.14 -10.90 14.96
C GLU A 638 -12.00 -10.01 15.49
N GLN A 639 -12.23 -9.28 16.59
CA GLN A 639 -11.20 -8.44 17.22
C GLN A 639 -10.03 -9.29 17.73
N TYR A 640 -10.30 -10.44 18.35
CA TYR A 640 -9.26 -11.34 18.82
C TYR A 640 -8.39 -11.87 17.68
N ARG A 641 -9.00 -12.34 16.58
CA ARG A 641 -8.28 -12.79 15.38
C ARG A 641 -7.43 -11.67 14.78
N SER A 642 -7.97 -10.45 14.68
CA SER A 642 -7.24 -9.28 14.21
C SER A 642 -6.05 -8.95 15.11
N CYS A 643 -6.24 -9.00 16.44
CA CYS A 643 -5.17 -8.78 17.42
C CYS A 643 -4.04 -9.79 17.27
N ILE A 644 -4.37 -11.09 17.23
CA ILE A 644 -3.38 -12.16 17.11
C ILE A 644 -2.65 -12.09 15.76
N ARG A 645 -3.36 -11.81 14.66
CA ARG A 645 -2.74 -11.61 13.34
C ARG A 645 -1.77 -10.44 13.34
N SER A 646 -2.19 -9.31 13.92
CA SER A 646 -1.33 -8.13 14.09
C SER A 646 -0.10 -8.47 14.94
N LYS A 647 -0.27 -9.21 16.04
CA LYS A 647 0.85 -9.66 16.89
C LYS A 647 1.84 -10.51 16.09
N ALA A 648 1.36 -11.57 15.44
CA ALA A 648 2.20 -12.48 14.65
C ALA A 648 2.97 -11.76 13.54
N LEU A 649 2.32 -10.83 12.82
CA LEU A 649 2.96 -10.04 11.76
C LEU A 649 4.07 -9.12 12.29
N ASN A 650 4.06 -8.73 13.55
CA ASN A 650 5.10 -7.85 14.11
C ASN A 650 6.27 -8.62 14.73
N GLU A 651 6.26 -9.96 14.77
CA GLU A 651 7.36 -10.68 15.41
C GLU A 651 8.63 -10.70 14.54
N ALA A 652 8.53 -11.10 13.27
CA ALA A 652 9.66 -11.14 12.36
C ALA A 652 9.21 -11.28 10.90
N SER A 653 10.16 -11.16 9.97
CA SER A 653 9.92 -11.43 8.55
C SER A 653 9.59 -12.91 8.31
N HIS A 654 8.95 -13.21 7.16
CA HIS A 654 8.61 -14.59 6.82
C HIS A 654 9.82 -15.52 6.82
N SER A 655 10.97 -15.06 6.29
CA SER A 655 12.22 -15.83 6.31
C SER A 655 12.78 -16.00 7.72
N GLN A 656 12.72 -14.97 8.57
CA GLN A 656 13.17 -15.07 9.97
C GLN A 656 12.32 -16.03 10.78
N LEU A 657 11.00 -16.02 10.59
CA LEU A 657 10.10 -17.01 11.22
C LEU A 657 10.38 -18.43 10.72
N GLY A 658 10.70 -18.59 9.43
CA GLY A 658 11.17 -19.87 8.88
C GLY A 658 12.45 -20.36 9.58
N LEU A 659 13.45 -19.49 9.73
CA LEU A 659 14.69 -19.82 10.45
C LEU A 659 14.45 -20.22 11.91
N LEU A 660 13.49 -19.59 12.60
CA LEU A 660 13.08 -20.01 13.94
C LEU A 660 12.40 -21.37 13.95
N ALA A 661 11.53 -21.64 12.98
CA ALA A 661 10.80 -22.91 12.88
C ALA A 661 11.73 -24.10 12.62
N PHE A 662 12.79 -23.90 11.83
CA PHE A 662 13.80 -24.93 11.50
C PHE A 662 15.07 -24.81 12.33
N LYS A 663 15.04 -24.08 13.46
CA LYS A 663 16.25 -23.78 14.25
C LYS A 663 17.00 -25.05 14.67
N ASP A 664 16.31 -26.05 15.18
CA ASP A 664 16.94 -27.29 15.65
C ASP A 664 17.66 -28.03 14.52
N GLU A 665 17.07 -28.07 13.31
CA GLU A 665 17.70 -28.65 12.12
C GLU A 665 18.94 -27.86 11.68
N ILE A 666 18.86 -26.52 11.75
CA ILE A 666 19.99 -25.63 11.43
C ILE A 666 21.13 -25.84 12.43
N ASP A 667 20.82 -25.92 13.73
CA ASP A 667 21.80 -26.09 14.79
C ASP A 667 22.49 -27.46 14.72
N ILE A 668 21.75 -28.53 14.39
CA ILE A 668 22.33 -29.85 14.11
C ILE A 668 23.30 -29.77 12.94
N HIS A 669 22.92 -29.16 11.82
CA HIS A 669 23.80 -29.02 10.66
C HIS A 669 25.03 -28.16 10.96
N ARG A 670 24.89 -27.06 11.72
CA ARG A 670 26.03 -26.24 12.17
C ARG A 670 27.00 -27.07 13.01
N GLY A 671 26.49 -27.85 13.97
CA GLY A 671 27.31 -28.73 14.79
C GLY A 671 28.07 -29.79 13.99
N VAL A 672 27.45 -30.36 12.95
CA VAL A 672 28.13 -31.31 12.04
C VAL A 672 29.23 -30.63 11.23
N VAL A 673 28.99 -29.42 10.72
CA VAL A 673 29.98 -28.65 9.95
C VAL A 673 31.17 -28.25 10.83
N GLU A 674 30.91 -27.79 12.06
CA GLU A 674 31.97 -27.44 13.03
C GLU A 674 32.76 -28.67 13.48
N GLY A 675 32.08 -29.79 13.76
CA GLY A 675 32.72 -31.06 14.07
C GLY A 675 33.64 -31.54 12.94
N ASN A 676 33.18 -31.46 11.69
CA ASN A 676 33.99 -31.79 10.52
C ASN A 676 35.18 -30.82 10.34
N ARG A 677 35.02 -29.54 10.67
CA ARG A 677 36.10 -28.56 10.64
C ARG A 677 37.17 -28.85 11.70
N MET A 678 36.77 -29.25 12.90
CA MET A 678 37.70 -29.65 13.97
C MET A 678 38.45 -30.94 13.60
N LEU A 679 37.74 -31.96 13.10
CA LEU A 679 38.35 -33.22 12.65
C LEU A 679 39.34 -33.01 11.50
N ASN A 680 39.03 -32.13 10.55
CA ASN A 680 39.95 -31.79 9.47
C ASN A 680 41.19 -31.02 9.96
N ASN A 681 41.05 -30.17 10.99
CA ASN A 681 42.18 -29.47 11.60
C ASN A 681 43.07 -30.42 12.43
N GLU A 682 42.48 -31.40 13.12
CA GLU A 682 43.23 -32.45 13.82
C GLU A 682 43.97 -33.37 12.84
N ALA A 683 43.32 -33.79 11.74
CA ALA A 683 43.94 -34.60 10.70
C ALA A 683 45.15 -33.89 10.04
N ASN A 684 45.05 -32.57 9.83
CA ASN A 684 46.17 -31.77 9.30
C ASN A 684 47.32 -31.62 10.31
N ASN A 685 47.03 -31.57 11.62
CA ASN A 685 48.07 -31.54 12.66
C ASN A 685 48.76 -32.90 12.85
N VAL A 686 48.05 -34.01 12.66
CA VAL A 686 48.63 -35.36 12.70
C VAL A 686 49.55 -35.62 11.49
N HIS A 687 49.29 -34.99 10.33
CA HIS A 687 50.16 -35.15 9.15
C HIS A 687 51.50 -34.38 9.24
N ASN A 688 51.59 -33.34 10.08
CA ASN A 688 52.84 -32.64 10.38
C ASN A 688 53.66 -33.28 11.52
N GLY A 689 53.15 -34.34 12.14
CA GLY A 689 53.81 -35.09 13.21
C GLY A 689 54.28 -36.47 12.77
N ARG A 690 55.14 -36.58 11.73
CA ARG A 690 55.93 -37.81 11.54
C ARG A 690 57.22 -37.72 12.37
N PRO A 691 57.54 -38.73 13.20
CA PRO A 691 58.79 -38.75 13.94
C PRO A 691 59.94 -39.03 12.99
N ASN A 692 61.00 -38.21 13.06
CA ASN A 692 62.29 -38.53 12.44
C ASN A 692 62.84 -39.80 13.11
N GLY A 693 62.75 -40.93 12.41
CA GLY A 693 63.47 -42.15 12.74
C GLY A 693 64.83 -42.19 12.06
N SER A 694 65.79 -42.74 12.81
CA SER A 694 67.23 -42.99 12.57
C SER A 694 68.15 -41.77 12.47
#